data_AF-A0A9N9PUW4-F1
#
_entry.id   AF-A0A9N9PUW4-F1
#
_cell.length_a   1.000
_cell.length_b   1.000
_cell.length_c   1.000
_cell.angle_alpha   90.00
_cell.angle_beta   90.00
_cell.angle_gamma   90.00
#
_symmetry.space_group_name_H-M   'P 1'
#
loop_
_entity.id
_entity.type
_entity.pdbx_description
1 polymer ?
#
loop_
_entity_poly.entity_id
_entity_poly.type
_entity_poly.pdbx_seq_one_letter_code
_entity_poly.pdbx_strand_id
1 'polypeptide(L)'
;MQSPHSFSEDRVRKVLAANTHHRDPGATSTPVEFICLGTGLSKAGDSYTRLRRKERAKDWVRKYGAVVDDPQTHISCLDEAFSAILECHFQLRQPAERLVADACQMLSRLPDTPLEFEGISQEILSSLPDEYFVPSQDLSSVRSWKHLMVVTFVSTNVIRLVLAMLMDPKTWWGPIFRGLVDTISELLQTASEDLFESENPEALFLVKSFLWSAWQRSMMLFFCYNLEVQLKSGYQWGGKNELGLRLTNIPAQRPDAEMTGYMCRWAFELLRTDRGAMGLDFRRFHTRYNAIFGDRSPRCCPTPNNIYVPCDGRAPETCMRFWGMKIEDQSAHAPSCSKSCVRLFWDEDSFKNVTGARAISIDESGTSHLRYTTASEKTLAISHVWSHGQGGRPEAETTGFNTCLHRRYCRIARSIGCDSYWMDTPCIPGLHKNQALRTQAINDINKIFTTSKVTLVVDRDLLDIDVARMSMELQESILASLLVCDWNVRAWTLLEAMRGRQNIHLLFKNDIILPFKQMLENVLREGSIDLAILFGTAQHLIPFQLPRNDAMNDAMNPFTRMLRRGYVSIEEAGCLLNHRYASRPGDGVVIWSLMCDEKASHSPEDLWRTRKNATFTSMVNTGFLMSSVPRIGDTSDCPGLNWAPARPDLQARSSVSGESEARFRSFDGGESNPGRMTEKGFKADWSMSIIKRPSLRESISNRVSSLTRPTSLTQAQNIARKYLKNDRTGALLTPLPLYRSPQADPFRYRGDANELLLAVVGSNDRGGSWHWRGVCEWDERDPLPEFHEETVLLV
;
A
#
# COMPACT_ATOMS: atom_id res chain seq x y z
N MET A 1 39.41 -4.48 12.99
CA MET A 1 38.13 -5.20 12.84
C MET A 1 37.21 -4.35 11.96
N GLN A 2 37.15 -4.63 10.67
CA GLN A 2 36.24 -3.96 9.73
C GLN A 2 34.97 -4.82 9.63
N SER A 3 33.89 -4.28 10.18
CA SER A 3 32.53 -4.86 10.25
C SER A 3 31.84 -4.87 8.87
N PRO A 4 30.73 -5.61 8.63
CA PRO A 4 30.26 -6.09 7.32
C PRO A 4 29.51 -5.05 6.47
N HIS A 5 29.93 -3.79 6.52
CA HIS A 5 29.51 -2.78 5.56
C HIS A 5 30.71 -2.32 4.75
N SER A 6 30.68 -2.55 3.45
CA SER A 6 31.69 -2.10 2.47
C SER A 6 31.81 -0.58 2.29
N PHE A 7 31.06 0.22 3.05
CA PHE A 7 31.24 1.67 3.09
C PHE A 7 32.09 2.04 4.30
N SER A 8 33.04 2.94 4.08
CA SER A 8 33.87 3.54 5.12
C SER A 8 33.77 5.05 5.04
N GLU A 9 34.06 5.73 6.14
CA GLU A 9 34.09 7.19 6.19
C GLU A 9 35.02 7.79 5.12
N ASP A 10 36.19 7.18 4.91
CA ASP A 10 37.15 7.57 3.87
C ASP A 10 36.55 7.43 2.45
N ARG A 11 35.82 6.34 2.19
CA ARG A 11 35.18 6.13 0.89
C ARG A 11 34.06 7.13 0.66
N VAL A 12 33.22 7.40 1.66
CA VAL A 12 32.16 8.42 1.56
C VAL A 12 32.77 9.80 1.32
N ARG A 13 33.86 10.14 2.01
CA ARG A 13 34.63 11.38 1.81
C ARG A 13 35.17 11.49 0.38
N LYS A 14 35.76 10.42 -0.16
CA LYS A 14 36.25 10.36 -1.55
C LYS A 14 35.13 10.58 -2.57
N VAL A 15 33.99 9.91 -2.38
CA VAL A 15 32.81 10.09 -3.25
C VAL A 15 32.30 11.53 -3.17
N LEU A 16 32.19 12.11 -1.97
CA LEU A 16 31.76 13.50 -1.81
C LEU A 16 32.72 14.47 -2.51
N ALA A 17 34.02 14.33 -2.29
CA ALA A 17 35.04 15.18 -2.90
C ALA A 17 35.02 15.11 -4.43
N ALA A 18 34.94 13.89 -5.00
CA ALA A 18 34.93 13.68 -6.44
C ALA A 18 33.67 14.23 -7.15
N ASN A 19 32.59 14.47 -6.41
CA ASN A 19 31.31 14.97 -6.95
C ASN A 19 30.97 16.38 -6.45
N THR A 20 31.88 17.05 -5.74
CA THR A 20 31.68 18.44 -5.31
C THR A 20 31.92 19.37 -6.49
N HIS A 21 30.99 20.30 -6.74
CA HIS A 21 31.15 21.26 -7.82
C HIS A 21 32.30 22.24 -7.53
N HIS A 22 33.28 22.27 -8.43
CA HIS A 22 34.32 23.29 -8.48
C HIS A 22 33.99 24.26 -9.63
N ARG A 23 33.78 25.54 -9.32
CA ARG A 23 33.43 26.53 -10.33
C ARG A 23 34.64 26.84 -11.21
N ASP A 24 34.55 26.54 -12.50
CA ASP A 24 35.58 26.94 -13.46
C ASP A 24 35.59 28.47 -13.65
N PRO A 25 36.78 29.11 -13.69
CA PRO A 25 36.90 30.54 -13.95
C PRO A 25 36.44 30.86 -15.38
N GLY A 26 35.19 31.32 -15.52
CA GLY A 26 34.57 31.70 -16.80
C GLY A 26 33.18 31.13 -17.05
N ALA A 27 32.71 30.17 -16.24
CA ALA A 27 31.37 29.58 -16.41
C ALA A 27 30.25 30.58 -16.07
N THR A 28 29.30 30.74 -17.00
CA THR A 28 28.14 31.64 -16.88
C THR A 28 26.91 31.00 -16.22
N SER A 29 26.88 29.67 -16.10
CA SER A 29 25.81 28.91 -15.46
C SER A 29 26.35 27.83 -14.53
N THR A 30 25.57 27.49 -13.50
CA THR A 30 25.86 26.39 -12.58
C THR A 30 25.24 25.09 -13.13
N PRO A 31 25.97 23.97 -13.17
CA PRO A 31 25.42 22.69 -13.63
C PRO A 31 24.31 22.18 -12.70
N VAL A 32 23.43 21.33 -13.23
CA VAL A 32 22.40 20.65 -12.44
C VAL A 32 23.09 19.72 -11.42
N GLU A 33 22.73 19.81 -10.14
CA GLU A 33 23.48 19.13 -9.06
C GLU A 33 23.37 17.60 -9.10
N PHE A 34 22.35 17.02 -9.74
CA PHE A 34 22.16 15.57 -9.84
C PHE A 34 21.37 15.24 -11.12
N ILE A 35 21.90 14.34 -11.96
CA ILE A 35 21.26 13.91 -13.20
C ILE A 35 21.33 12.39 -13.26
N CYS A 36 20.21 11.74 -13.57
CA CYS A 36 20.17 10.33 -13.94
C CYS A 36 20.07 10.22 -15.46
N LEU A 37 21.11 9.68 -16.10
CA LEU A 37 21.13 9.52 -17.56
C LEU A 37 20.09 8.49 -18.02
N GLY A 38 19.87 7.46 -17.22
CA GLY A 38 18.94 6.37 -17.50
C GLY A 38 19.18 5.65 -18.84
N THR A 39 18.37 4.62 -19.07
CA THR A 39 18.26 3.94 -20.38
C THR A 39 17.35 4.70 -21.34
N GLY A 40 16.40 5.48 -20.80
CA GLY A 40 15.30 6.12 -21.53
C GLY A 40 15.58 7.51 -22.10
N LEU A 41 16.65 8.19 -21.68
CA LEU A 41 16.93 9.58 -22.05
C LEU A 41 18.34 9.75 -22.64
N SER A 42 18.45 10.59 -23.66
CA SER A 42 19.72 11.05 -24.22
C SER A 42 20.35 12.11 -23.31
N LYS A 43 21.66 12.33 -23.41
CA LYS A 43 22.34 13.45 -22.72
C LYS A 43 21.78 14.83 -23.14
N ALA A 44 21.12 14.91 -24.30
CA ALA A 44 20.45 16.11 -24.79
C ALA A 44 18.98 16.22 -24.33
N GLY A 45 18.47 15.22 -23.58
CA GLY A 45 17.10 15.19 -23.08
C GLY A 45 16.08 14.49 -23.99
N ASP A 46 16.49 13.94 -25.13
CA ASP A 46 15.59 13.22 -26.04
C ASP A 46 15.24 11.84 -25.49
N SER A 47 13.98 11.41 -25.63
CA SER A 47 13.57 10.06 -25.23
C SER A 47 13.97 9.02 -26.28
N TYR A 48 14.50 7.89 -25.82
CA TYR A 48 14.80 6.74 -26.68
C TYR A 48 13.56 5.85 -26.90
N THR A 49 13.45 5.27 -28.09
CA THR A 49 12.44 4.25 -28.41
C THR A 49 12.63 3.00 -27.54
N ARG A 50 11.56 2.22 -27.33
CA ARG A 50 11.61 0.98 -26.54
C ARG A 50 12.70 0.00 -27.02
N LEU A 51 12.82 -0.18 -28.33
CA LEU A 51 13.85 -1.03 -28.93
C LEU A 51 15.26 -0.54 -28.54
N ARG A 52 15.51 0.76 -28.74
CA ARG A 52 16.81 1.38 -28.44
C ARG A 52 17.13 1.40 -26.95
N ARG A 53 16.12 1.51 -26.08
CA ARG A 53 16.26 1.35 -24.63
C ARG A 53 16.72 -0.07 -24.27
N LYS A 54 16.08 -1.09 -24.83
CA LYS A 54 16.44 -2.50 -24.60
C LYS A 54 17.86 -2.81 -25.12
N GLU A 55 18.22 -2.29 -26.29
CA GLU A 55 19.59 -2.41 -26.84
C GLU A 55 20.63 -1.78 -25.92
N ARG A 56 20.38 -0.55 -25.44
CA ARG A 56 21.29 0.12 -24.49
C ARG A 56 21.45 -0.67 -23.18
N ALA A 57 20.34 -1.18 -22.63
CA ALA A 57 20.39 -1.99 -21.43
C ALA A 57 21.24 -3.26 -21.63
N LYS A 58 21.07 -3.94 -22.78
CA LYS A 58 21.89 -5.10 -23.17
C LYS A 58 23.37 -4.74 -23.29
N ASP A 59 23.68 -3.63 -23.95
CA ASP A 59 25.06 -3.18 -24.09
C ASP A 59 25.71 -2.86 -22.75
N TRP A 60 24.98 -2.29 -21.80
CA TRP A 60 25.49 -2.02 -20.45
C TRP A 60 25.70 -3.30 -19.66
N VAL A 61 24.73 -4.22 -19.67
CA VAL A 61 24.85 -5.52 -18.99
C VAL A 61 26.03 -6.33 -19.54
N ARG A 62 26.26 -6.35 -20.85
CA ARG A 62 27.44 -6.99 -21.46
C ARG A 62 28.76 -6.35 -21.00
N LYS A 63 28.81 -5.02 -20.96
CA LYS A 63 29.99 -4.29 -20.44
C LYS A 63 30.24 -4.63 -18.97
N TYR A 64 29.19 -4.76 -18.17
CA TYR A 64 29.29 -5.18 -16.78
C TYR A 64 29.80 -6.61 -16.65
N GLY A 65 29.34 -7.54 -17.49
CA GLY A 65 29.85 -8.91 -17.51
C GLY A 65 31.35 -8.96 -17.80
N ALA A 66 31.79 -8.24 -18.84
CA ALA A 66 33.19 -8.23 -19.25
C ALA A 66 34.18 -7.68 -18.21
N VAL A 67 33.72 -6.80 -17.30
CA VAL A 67 34.59 -6.23 -16.24
C VAL A 67 34.59 -7.03 -14.94
N VAL A 68 33.74 -8.06 -14.84
CA VAL A 68 33.61 -8.91 -13.64
C VAL A 68 34.42 -10.20 -13.75
N ASP A 69 34.93 -10.51 -14.95
CA ASP A 69 35.77 -11.67 -15.24
C ASP A 69 37.10 -11.69 -14.45
N ASP A 70 37.61 -10.54 -13.99
CA ASP A 70 38.79 -10.48 -13.11
C ASP A 70 38.39 -10.52 -11.63
N PRO A 71 38.63 -11.64 -10.91
CA PRO A 71 38.23 -11.77 -9.50
C PRO A 71 38.89 -10.75 -8.57
N GLN A 72 40.03 -10.14 -8.92
CA GLN A 72 40.71 -9.20 -8.04
C GLN A 72 40.17 -7.77 -8.15
N THR A 73 39.75 -7.34 -9.35
CA THR A 73 39.31 -5.96 -9.62
C THR A 73 37.82 -5.82 -9.92
N HIS A 74 37.08 -6.95 -9.98
CA HIS A 74 35.68 -6.99 -10.42
C HIS A 74 34.81 -5.90 -9.79
N ILE A 75 34.89 -5.69 -8.47
CA ILE A 75 34.04 -4.72 -7.76
C ILE A 75 34.35 -3.29 -8.16
N SER A 76 35.64 -2.92 -8.19
CA SER A 76 36.03 -1.55 -8.53
C SER A 76 35.64 -1.20 -9.96
N CYS A 77 35.88 -2.11 -10.90
CA CYS A 77 35.56 -1.89 -12.31
C CYS A 77 34.03 -1.88 -12.54
N LEU A 78 33.29 -2.78 -11.87
CA LEU A 78 31.84 -2.80 -11.93
C LEU A 78 31.21 -1.55 -11.30
N ASP A 79 31.68 -1.11 -10.13
CA ASP A 79 31.20 0.12 -9.49
C ASP A 79 31.51 1.36 -10.32
N GLU A 80 32.70 1.45 -10.93
CA GLU A 80 33.07 2.54 -11.83
C GLU A 80 32.12 2.58 -13.05
N ALA A 81 31.93 1.45 -13.72
CA ALA A 81 31.04 1.35 -14.88
C ALA A 81 29.58 1.64 -14.53
N PHE A 82 29.11 1.20 -13.36
CA PHE A 82 27.75 1.46 -12.87
C PHE A 82 27.58 2.91 -12.39
N SER A 83 28.62 3.52 -11.82
CA SER A 83 28.59 4.89 -11.31
C SER A 83 28.29 5.92 -12.41
N ALA A 84 28.62 5.60 -13.67
CA ALA A 84 28.37 6.46 -14.83
C ALA A 84 26.89 6.72 -15.12
N ILE A 85 25.95 5.99 -14.49
CA ILE A 85 24.50 6.23 -14.60
C ILE A 85 24.10 7.57 -13.99
N LEU A 86 24.80 7.99 -12.93
CA LEU A 86 24.56 9.24 -12.23
C LEU A 86 25.70 10.23 -12.46
N GLU A 87 25.32 11.46 -12.76
CA GLU A 87 26.22 12.60 -12.76
C GLU A 87 25.83 13.53 -11.60
N CYS A 88 26.79 13.90 -10.75
CA CYS A 88 26.56 14.69 -9.55
C CYS A 88 27.53 15.87 -9.49
N HIS A 89 26.99 17.06 -9.21
CA HIS A 89 27.71 18.32 -9.06
C HIS A 89 27.26 19.01 -7.77
N PHE A 90 27.58 18.39 -6.64
CA PHE A 90 27.09 18.78 -5.34
C PHE A 90 27.58 20.16 -4.91
N GLN A 91 26.66 21.01 -4.47
CA GLN A 91 26.97 22.29 -3.85
C GLN A 91 26.88 22.14 -2.33
N LEU A 92 28.02 22.22 -1.66
CA LEU A 92 28.08 22.04 -0.20
C LEU A 92 27.44 23.22 0.53
N ARG A 93 26.31 22.97 1.18
CA ARG A 93 25.59 23.94 2.03
C ARG A 93 25.92 23.80 3.51
N GLN A 94 26.63 22.74 3.86
CA GLN A 94 27.07 22.42 5.21
C GLN A 94 28.46 21.76 5.18
N PRO A 95 29.19 21.70 6.31
CA PRO A 95 30.55 21.16 6.34
C PRO A 95 30.62 19.72 5.82
N ALA A 96 31.63 19.42 5.00
CA ALA A 96 31.80 18.10 4.39
C ALA A 96 31.90 16.97 5.44
N GLU A 97 32.62 17.18 6.53
CA GLU A 97 32.76 16.18 7.60
C GLU A 97 31.42 15.83 8.27
N ARG A 98 30.52 16.80 8.41
CA ARG A 98 29.18 16.55 8.93
C ARG A 98 28.35 15.71 7.95
N LEU A 99 28.40 16.06 6.65
CA LEU A 99 27.73 15.29 5.60
C LEU A 99 28.22 13.84 5.55
N VAL A 100 29.54 13.64 5.70
CA VAL A 100 30.15 12.30 5.70
C VAL A 100 29.66 11.50 6.91
N ALA A 101 29.65 12.09 8.11
CA ALA A 101 29.16 11.44 9.33
C ALA A 101 27.67 11.08 9.21
N ASP A 102 26.83 12.04 8.79
CA ASP A 102 25.39 11.84 8.61
C ASP A 102 25.10 10.78 7.53
N ALA A 103 25.89 10.74 6.44
CA ALA A 103 25.76 9.73 5.39
C ALA A 103 26.15 8.34 5.89
N CYS A 104 27.22 8.21 6.67
CA CYS A 104 27.62 6.94 7.28
C CYS A 104 26.54 6.44 8.26
N GLN A 105 25.97 7.34 9.07
CA GLN A 105 24.86 7.02 9.95
C GLN A 105 23.62 6.56 9.19
N MET A 106 23.30 7.19 8.04
CA MET A 106 22.16 6.76 7.23
C MET A 106 22.38 5.39 6.58
N LEU A 107 23.58 5.15 6.06
CA LEU A 107 23.93 3.87 5.43
C LEU A 107 23.95 2.70 6.43
N SER A 108 24.35 2.94 7.69
CA SER A 108 24.36 1.89 8.74
C SER A 108 22.97 1.47 9.20
N ARG A 109 21.93 2.22 8.83
CA ARG A 109 20.53 1.94 9.17
C ARG A 109 19.82 1.07 8.13
N LEU A 110 20.46 0.81 6.98
CA LEU A 110 20.00 -0.16 5.99
C LEU A 110 20.29 -1.60 6.47
N PRO A 111 19.58 -2.61 5.97
CA PRO A 111 19.92 -4.01 6.25
C PRO A 111 21.36 -4.35 5.84
N ASP A 112 22.08 -5.07 6.70
CA ASP A 112 23.48 -5.46 6.49
C ASP A 112 23.67 -6.24 5.19
N THR A 113 22.76 -7.18 4.93
CA THR A 113 22.73 -8.01 3.72
C THR A 113 21.40 -7.83 3.00
N PRO A 114 21.36 -7.46 1.72
CA PRO A 114 20.14 -7.47 0.90
C PRO A 114 19.44 -8.84 0.92
N LEU A 115 18.13 -8.89 0.65
CA LEU A 115 17.43 -10.16 0.47
C LEU A 115 18.01 -10.91 -0.73
N GLU A 116 18.01 -12.23 -0.65
CA GLU A 116 18.29 -13.12 -1.79
C GLU A 116 17.18 -13.00 -2.84
N PHE A 117 17.47 -13.34 -4.10
CA PHE A 117 16.43 -13.59 -5.09
C PHE A 117 16.14 -15.09 -5.21
N GLU A 118 14.93 -15.46 -5.65
CA GLU A 118 14.57 -16.86 -5.82
C GLU A 118 15.39 -17.53 -6.93
N GLY A 119 15.67 -18.82 -6.76
CA GLY A 119 16.39 -19.63 -7.76
C GLY A 119 17.91 -19.53 -7.70
N ILE A 120 18.50 -18.99 -6.62
CA ILE A 120 19.95 -19.10 -6.40
C ILE A 120 20.30 -20.58 -6.22
N SER A 121 21.12 -21.13 -7.12
CA SER A 121 21.65 -22.48 -6.99
C SER A 121 22.92 -22.46 -6.14
N GLN A 122 22.98 -23.34 -5.13
CA GLN A 122 24.20 -23.58 -4.37
C GLN A 122 25.35 -24.05 -5.27
N GLU A 123 25.05 -24.65 -6.43
CA GLU A 123 26.05 -25.06 -7.43
C GLU A 123 26.78 -23.85 -8.02
N ILE A 124 26.06 -22.78 -8.37
CA ILE A 124 26.66 -21.53 -8.89
C ILE A 124 27.51 -20.87 -7.80
N LEU A 125 27.02 -20.81 -6.55
CA LEU A 125 27.81 -20.28 -5.44
C LEU A 125 29.08 -21.11 -5.16
N SER A 126 29.01 -22.42 -5.43
CA SER A 126 30.13 -23.33 -5.24
C SER A 126 31.10 -23.35 -6.42
N SER A 127 30.71 -22.86 -7.60
CA SER A 127 31.61 -22.76 -8.75
C SER A 127 32.47 -21.50 -8.73
N LEU A 128 31.98 -20.43 -8.07
CA LEU A 128 32.71 -19.17 -7.95
C LEU A 128 34.04 -19.31 -7.18
N PRO A 129 35.14 -18.70 -7.68
CA PRO A 129 36.39 -18.55 -6.95
C PRO A 129 36.25 -17.84 -5.58
N ASP A 130 37.16 -18.14 -4.65
CA ASP A 130 37.11 -17.61 -3.28
C ASP A 130 37.32 -16.09 -3.23
N GLU A 131 37.98 -15.52 -4.24
CA GLU A 131 38.23 -14.09 -4.40
C GLU A 131 36.94 -13.25 -4.57
N TYR A 132 35.81 -13.88 -4.92
CA TYR A 132 34.50 -13.22 -4.99
C TYR A 132 33.79 -13.13 -3.62
N PHE A 133 34.37 -13.72 -2.56
CA PHE A 133 33.80 -13.76 -1.22
C PHE A 133 34.62 -12.94 -0.23
N VAL A 134 33.95 -12.38 0.78
CA VAL A 134 34.60 -11.66 1.87
C VAL A 134 35.49 -12.65 2.65
N PRO A 135 36.78 -12.32 2.90
CA PRO A 135 37.68 -13.21 3.62
C PRO A 135 37.14 -13.55 5.03
N SER A 136 36.86 -14.83 5.28
CA SER A 136 36.42 -15.34 6.57
C SER A 136 37.57 -16.00 7.32
N GLN A 137 37.64 -15.81 8.65
CA GLN A 137 38.62 -16.49 9.50
C GLN A 137 38.24 -17.97 9.76
N ASP A 138 36.97 -18.33 9.58
CA ASP A 138 36.50 -19.71 9.70
C ASP A 138 36.62 -20.44 8.36
N LEU A 139 37.54 -21.41 8.30
CA LEU A 139 37.75 -22.33 7.17
C LEU A 139 36.51 -23.21 6.85
N SER A 140 35.48 -23.19 7.71
CA SER A 140 34.20 -23.87 7.53
C SER A 140 33.06 -22.96 7.08
N SER A 141 33.32 -21.69 6.75
CA SER A 141 32.24 -20.78 6.35
C SER A 141 31.66 -21.19 4.99
N VAL A 142 30.42 -21.65 5.01
CA VAL A 142 29.67 -22.01 3.79
C VAL A 142 29.62 -20.80 2.85
N ARG A 143 30.07 -21.00 1.60
CA ARG A 143 29.88 -20.04 0.49
C ARG A 143 28.39 -19.74 0.38
N SER A 144 28.03 -18.50 0.65
CA SER A 144 26.63 -18.08 0.77
C SER A 144 26.47 -16.64 0.32
N TRP A 145 25.23 -16.27 0.00
CA TRP A 145 24.84 -14.94 -0.46
C TRP A 145 25.41 -13.81 0.41
N LYS A 146 25.30 -13.94 1.74
CA LYS A 146 25.77 -12.92 2.69
C LYS A 146 27.27 -12.67 2.68
N HIS A 147 28.05 -13.61 2.12
CA HIS A 147 29.51 -13.49 2.03
C HIS A 147 29.98 -13.02 0.65
N LEU A 148 29.10 -12.90 -0.36
CA LEU A 148 29.50 -12.37 -1.66
C LEU A 148 29.91 -10.90 -1.55
N MET A 149 31.08 -10.56 -2.10
CA MET A 149 31.58 -9.19 -2.00
C MET A 149 30.67 -8.22 -2.76
N VAL A 150 30.17 -8.60 -3.95
CA VAL A 150 29.23 -7.77 -4.74
C VAL A 150 27.90 -7.48 -4.01
N VAL A 151 27.49 -8.35 -3.07
CA VAL A 151 26.27 -8.19 -2.27
C VAL A 151 26.52 -7.28 -1.08
N THR A 152 27.62 -7.48 -0.37
CA THR A 152 28.03 -6.64 0.77
C THR A 152 28.50 -5.25 0.32
N PHE A 153 28.85 -5.09 -0.96
CA PHE A 153 29.29 -3.83 -1.56
C PHE A 153 28.16 -2.78 -1.70
N VAL A 154 28.36 -1.59 -1.15
CA VAL A 154 27.49 -0.42 -1.28
C VAL A 154 28.02 0.41 -2.44
N SER A 155 27.28 0.52 -3.54
CA SER A 155 27.78 1.20 -4.74
C SER A 155 27.97 2.71 -4.54
N THR A 156 28.81 3.31 -5.37
CA THR A 156 29.03 4.77 -5.40
C THR A 156 27.72 5.52 -5.64
N ASN A 157 26.80 4.98 -6.45
CA ASN A 157 25.49 5.59 -6.68
C ASN A 157 24.58 5.55 -5.44
N VAL A 158 24.67 4.51 -4.59
CA VAL A 158 23.94 4.48 -3.32
C VAL A 158 24.49 5.54 -2.35
N ILE A 159 25.81 5.73 -2.30
CA ILE A 159 26.42 6.80 -1.48
C ILE A 159 26.00 8.18 -2.00
N ARG A 160 26.03 8.40 -3.32
CA ARG A 160 25.57 9.65 -3.96
C ARG A 160 24.10 9.94 -3.66
N LEU A 161 23.25 8.91 -3.65
CA LEU A 161 21.82 9.05 -3.31
C LEU A 161 21.64 9.57 -1.87
N VAL A 162 22.35 8.98 -0.90
CA VAL A 162 22.33 9.43 0.50
C VAL A 162 22.84 10.88 0.63
N LEU A 163 23.96 11.21 -0.03
CA LEU A 163 24.50 12.57 -0.01
C LEU A 163 23.51 13.58 -0.61
N ALA A 164 22.85 13.24 -1.73
CA ALA A 164 21.83 14.08 -2.34
C ALA A 164 20.63 14.31 -1.40
N MET A 165 20.17 13.27 -0.69
CA MET A 165 19.10 13.37 0.30
C MET A 165 19.45 14.34 1.45
N LEU A 166 20.70 14.32 1.90
CA LEU A 166 21.18 15.18 3.00
C LEU A 166 21.40 16.64 2.59
N MET A 167 21.60 16.93 1.30
CA MET A 167 22.00 18.25 0.81
C MET A 167 20.85 19.26 0.67
N ASP A 168 19.65 18.84 0.25
CA ASP A 168 18.42 19.64 0.38
C ASP A 168 17.14 18.82 0.10
N PRO A 169 16.28 18.58 1.09
CA PRO A 169 14.98 17.93 0.88
C PRO A 169 13.95 18.83 0.17
N LYS A 170 14.22 20.13 -0.03
CA LYS A 170 13.24 21.08 -0.60
C LYS A 170 13.19 21.06 -2.13
N THR A 171 14.21 20.56 -2.82
CA THR A 171 14.34 20.64 -4.29
C THR A 171 13.59 19.53 -5.04
N TRP A 172 12.86 18.65 -4.33
CA TRP A 172 12.11 17.52 -4.89
C TRP A 172 12.90 16.69 -5.92
N TRP A 173 13.86 15.91 -5.43
CA TRP A 173 14.64 14.95 -6.24
C TRP A 173 13.89 13.67 -6.61
N GLY A 174 12.62 13.53 -6.19
CA GLY A 174 11.80 12.33 -6.32
C GLY A 174 11.82 11.69 -7.73
N PRO A 175 11.57 12.45 -8.82
CA PRO A 175 11.59 11.92 -10.17
C PRO A 175 12.95 11.37 -10.59
N ILE A 176 14.05 11.99 -10.16
CA ILE A 176 15.40 11.55 -10.52
C ILE A 176 15.76 10.27 -9.75
N PHE A 177 15.39 10.19 -8.47
CA PHE A 177 15.59 8.98 -7.65
C PHE A 177 14.77 7.81 -8.19
N ARG A 178 13.50 8.05 -8.57
CA ARG A 178 12.67 7.07 -9.27
C ARG A 178 13.35 6.62 -10.57
N GLY A 179 13.85 7.56 -11.38
CA GLY A 179 14.54 7.25 -12.62
C GLY A 179 15.75 6.33 -12.43
N LEU A 180 16.52 6.50 -11.35
CA LEU A 180 17.61 5.58 -10.99
C LEU A 180 17.07 4.18 -10.66
N VAL A 181 16.09 4.07 -9.76
CA VAL A 181 15.52 2.77 -9.34
C VAL A 181 14.92 2.03 -10.54
N ASP A 182 14.18 2.72 -11.40
CA ASP A 182 13.58 2.17 -12.62
C ASP A 182 14.65 1.74 -13.65
N THR A 183 15.76 2.48 -13.74
CA THR A 183 16.90 2.12 -14.61
C THR A 183 17.58 0.85 -14.12
N ILE A 184 17.84 0.72 -12.82
CA ILE A 184 18.46 -0.50 -12.26
C ILE A 184 17.53 -1.70 -12.47
N SER A 185 16.22 -1.51 -12.29
CA SER A 185 15.21 -2.55 -12.56
C SER A 185 15.25 -3.04 -14.01
N GLU A 186 15.40 -2.14 -14.99
CA GLU A 186 15.55 -2.49 -16.40
C GLU A 186 16.83 -3.26 -16.71
N LEU A 187 17.95 -2.89 -16.09
CA LEU A 187 19.22 -3.61 -16.21
C LEU A 187 19.12 -5.00 -15.58
N LEU A 188 18.44 -5.13 -14.44
CA LEU A 188 18.19 -6.41 -13.78
C LEU A 188 17.36 -7.36 -14.62
N GLN A 189 16.30 -6.85 -15.24
CA GLN A 189 15.46 -7.62 -16.16
C GLN A 189 16.30 -8.13 -17.33
N THR A 190 17.12 -7.25 -17.90
CA THR A 190 17.98 -7.58 -19.04
C THR A 190 19.04 -8.63 -18.67
N ALA A 191 19.70 -8.48 -17.52
CA ALA A 191 20.67 -9.45 -17.02
C ALA A 191 20.03 -10.82 -16.71
N SER A 192 18.74 -10.85 -16.35
CA SER A 192 18.03 -12.11 -16.10
C SER A 192 17.61 -12.81 -17.40
N GLU A 193 17.22 -12.06 -18.43
CA GLU A 193 16.93 -12.59 -19.76
C GLU A 193 18.19 -13.19 -20.41
N ASP A 194 19.30 -12.44 -20.37
CA ASP A 194 20.56 -12.85 -21.03
C ASP A 194 21.27 -14.01 -20.28
N LEU A 195 20.92 -14.31 -19.00
CA LEU A 195 21.52 -15.42 -18.24
C LEU A 195 21.24 -16.79 -18.82
N PHE A 196 20.08 -16.96 -19.45
CA PHE A 196 19.72 -18.22 -20.09
C PHE A 196 20.48 -18.48 -21.40
N GLU A 197 21.06 -17.43 -22.00
CA GLU A 197 21.72 -17.48 -23.30
C GLU A 197 23.24 -17.19 -23.21
N SER A 198 23.76 -16.94 -22.01
CA SER A 198 25.15 -16.49 -21.82
C SER A 198 26.16 -17.63 -21.88
N GLU A 199 27.28 -17.39 -22.58
CA GLU A 199 28.46 -18.26 -22.58
C GLU A 199 29.23 -18.22 -21.24
N ASN A 200 29.04 -17.17 -20.43
CA ASN A 200 29.61 -17.03 -19.08
C ASN A 200 28.48 -16.75 -18.05
N PRO A 201 27.87 -17.79 -17.47
CA PRO A 201 26.78 -17.64 -16.52
C PRO A 201 27.23 -17.09 -15.15
N GLU A 202 28.49 -17.30 -14.76
CA GLU A 202 29.04 -16.86 -13.46
C GLU A 202 29.22 -15.34 -13.41
N ALA A 203 29.85 -14.75 -14.42
CA ALA A 203 30.02 -13.30 -14.51
C ALA A 203 28.67 -12.58 -14.51
N LEU A 204 27.68 -13.11 -15.26
CA LEU A 204 26.36 -12.50 -15.30
C LEU A 204 25.57 -12.71 -14.00
N PHE A 205 25.76 -13.83 -13.29
CA PHE A 205 25.23 -14.02 -11.94
C PHE A 205 25.78 -12.97 -10.96
N LEU A 206 27.07 -12.66 -11.02
CA LEU A 206 27.70 -11.63 -10.20
C LEU A 206 27.16 -10.23 -10.53
N VAL A 207 27.02 -9.89 -11.82
CA VAL A 207 26.39 -8.63 -12.27
C VAL A 207 24.95 -8.52 -11.78
N LYS A 208 24.16 -9.58 -11.94
CA LYS A 208 22.77 -9.64 -11.45
C LYS A 208 22.72 -9.42 -9.92
N SER A 209 23.61 -10.07 -9.18
CA SER A 209 23.69 -9.97 -7.71
C SER A 209 24.07 -8.56 -7.24
N PHE A 210 25.03 -7.92 -7.93
CA PHE A 210 25.40 -6.53 -7.69
C PHE A 210 24.24 -5.56 -7.95
N LEU A 211 23.61 -5.66 -9.13
CA LEU A 211 22.49 -4.79 -9.52
C LEU A 211 21.30 -4.97 -8.57
N TRP A 212 21.04 -6.19 -8.12
CA TRP A 212 19.95 -6.52 -7.20
C TRP A 212 20.18 -5.87 -5.83
N SER A 213 21.41 -5.97 -5.34
CA SER A 213 21.84 -5.34 -4.09
C SER A 213 21.79 -3.81 -4.15
N ALA A 214 22.20 -3.21 -5.29
CA ALA A 214 22.09 -1.78 -5.53
C ALA A 214 20.62 -1.34 -5.61
N TRP A 215 19.78 -2.09 -6.32
CA TRP A 215 18.35 -1.81 -6.48
C TRP A 215 17.63 -1.77 -5.14
N GLN A 216 17.79 -2.80 -4.30
CA GLN A 216 17.12 -2.86 -3.00
C GLN A 216 17.50 -1.67 -2.10
N ARG A 217 18.80 -1.34 -2.02
CA ARG A 217 19.27 -0.20 -1.21
C ARG A 217 18.77 1.13 -1.75
N SER A 218 18.86 1.35 -3.06
CA SER A 218 18.35 2.58 -3.71
C SER A 218 16.84 2.73 -3.54
N MET A 219 16.09 1.63 -3.64
CA MET A 219 14.64 1.62 -3.44
C MET A 219 14.26 1.96 -1.99
N MET A 220 14.92 1.35 -0.99
CA MET A 220 14.67 1.67 0.42
C MET A 220 14.97 3.14 0.75
N LEU A 221 16.08 3.67 0.22
CA LEU A 221 16.43 5.09 0.37
C LEU A 221 15.43 6.02 -0.34
N PHE A 222 14.95 5.64 -1.51
CA PHE A 222 13.89 6.37 -2.22
C PHE A 222 12.60 6.42 -1.40
N PHE A 223 12.16 5.30 -0.82
CA PHE A 223 10.98 5.31 0.05
C PHE A 223 11.20 6.07 1.35
N CYS A 224 12.42 6.02 1.91
CA CYS A 224 12.80 6.82 3.07
C CYS A 224 12.67 8.32 2.78
N TYR A 225 13.21 8.77 1.64
CA TYR A 225 13.09 10.15 1.16
C TYR A 225 11.62 10.56 1.00
N ASN A 226 10.80 9.73 0.33
CA ASN A 226 9.38 10.00 0.13
C ASN A 226 8.63 10.14 1.46
N LEU A 227 8.86 9.22 2.40
CA LEU A 227 8.21 9.26 3.70
C LEU A 227 8.61 10.51 4.49
N GLU A 228 9.88 10.91 4.44
CA GLU A 228 10.38 12.13 5.07
C GLU A 228 9.69 13.38 4.49
N VAL A 229 9.59 13.45 3.16
CA VAL A 229 8.89 14.54 2.46
C VAL A 229 7.41 14.58 2.84
N GLN A 230 6.74 13.43 2.90
CA GLN A 230 5.33 13.34 3.27
C GLN A 230 5.07 13.73 4.74
N LEU A 231 5.95 13.36 5.67
CA LEU A 231 5.82 13.77 7.08
C LEU A 231 6.05 15.27 7.28
N LYS A 232 6.94 15.87 6.46
CA LYS A 232 7.28 17.31 6.49
C LYS A 232 6.25 18.18 5.78
N SER A 233 5.74 17.76 4.63
CA SER A 233 4.87 18.55 3.74
C SER A 233 3.40 18.12 3.80
N GLY A 234 3.11 17.05 4.55
CA GLY A 234 1.81 16.39 4.57
C GLY A 234 1.62 15.44 3.38
N TYR A 235 0.80 14.41 3.58
CA TYR A 235 0.43 13.46 2.54
C TYR A 235 -0.32 14.15 1.39
N GLN A 236 0.19 14.01 0.16
CA GLN A 236 -0.41 14.54 -1.06
C GLN A 236 -0.72 13.40 -2.04
N TRP A 237 -1.99 13.26 -2.41
CA TRP A 237 -2.48 12.23 -3.35
C TRP A 237 -1.69 12.20 -4.68
N GLY A 238 -1.44 13.37 -5.28
CA GLY A 238 -0.75 13.48 -6.57
C GLY A 238 0.67 12.90 -6.59
N GLY A 239 1.32 12.78 -5.42
CA GLY A 239 2.66 12.20 -5.30
C GLY A 239 2.70 10.67 -5.33
N LYS A 240 1.56 9.98 -5.29
CA LYS A 240 1.54 8.50 -5.29
C LYS A 240 2.03 7.86 -6.57
N ASN A 241 1.94 8.54 -7.70
CA ASN A 241 2.55 8.07 -8.93
C ASN A 241 4.06 7.86 -8.75
N GLU A 242 4.71 8.55 -7.82
CA GLU A 242 6.14 8.35 -7.54
C GLU A 242 6.44 7.02 -6.84
N LEU A 243 5.49 6.46 -6.08
CA LEU A 243 5.63 5.14 -5.47
C LEU A 243 5.39 3.99 -6.48
N GLY A 244 4.89 4.31 -7.68
CA GLY A 244 4.70 3.35 -8.78
C GLY A 244 6.01 3.01 -9.49
N LEU A 245 6.95 2.39 -8.77
CA LEU A 245 8.23 1.95 -9.33
C LEU A 245 8.03 0.89 -10.42
N ARG A 246 8.94 0.86 -11.41
CA ARG A 246 9.07 -0.26 -12.34
C ARG A 246 9.65 -1.45 -11.58
N LEU A 247 8.81 -2.42 -11.26
CA LEU A 247 9.22 -3.63 -10.54
C LEU A 247 10.10 -4.53 -11.41
N THR A 248 10.98 -5.27 -10.74
CA THR A 248 11.71 -6.38 -11.33
C THR A 248 10.81 -7.60 -11.38
N ASN A 249 10.83 -8.38 -12.47
CA ASN A 249 10.16 -9.69 -12.49
C ASN A 249 10.92 -10.77 -11.71
N ILE A 250 12.03 -10.40 -11.05
CA ILE A 250 12.83 -11.28 -10.22
C ILE A 250 12.17 -11.34 -8.83
N PRO A 251 11.70 -12.51 -8.39
CA PRO A 251 11.12 -12.63 -7.06
C PRO A 251 12.24 -12.57 -6.02
N ALA A 252 12.04 -11.80 -4.95
CA ALA A 252 12.87 -11.89 -3.76
C ALA A 252 12.59 -13.23 -3.07
N GLN A 253 13.64 -13.92 -2.63
CA GLN A 253 13.48 -15.06 -1.74
C GLN A 253 12.71 -14.58 -0.52
N ARG A 254 11.70 -15.35 -0.15
CA ARG A 254 10.92 -15.11 1.05
C ARG A 254 11.65 -15.84 2.16
N PRO A 255 12.46 -15.16 3.00
CA PRO A 255 12.78 -15.76 4.27
C PRO A 255 11.44 -15.90 4.97
N ASP A 256 10.92 -17.11 5.02
CA ASP A 256 9.88 -17.48 5.99
C ASP A 256 10.54 -17.35 7.36
N ALA A 257 10.83 -16.12 7.79
CA ALA A 257 11.12 -15.81 9.17
C ALA A 257 9.94 -16.39 9.93
N GLU A 258 10.19 -17.29 10.88
CA GLU A 258 9.16 -18.00 11.64
C GLU A 258 8.14 -16.98 12.16
N MET A 259 7.06 -16.81 11.40
CA MET A 259 6.02 -15.87 11.73
C MET A 259 5.48 -16.35 13.07
N THR A 260 5.62 -15.54 14.11
CA THR A 260 5.06 -15.87 15.43
C THR A 260 3.61 -16.30 15.26
N GLY A 261 3.24 -17.38 15.94
CA GLY A 261 1.87 -17.89 15.94
C GLY A 261 0.84 -16.83 16.39
N TYR A 262 1.26 -15.82 17.16
CA TYR A 262 0.40 -14.72 17.58
C TYR A 262 -0.02 -13.80 16.42
N MET A 263 0.88 -13.58 15.45
CA MET A 263 0.64 -12.66 14.33
C MET A 263 -0.49 -13.21 13.43
N CYS A 264 -1.42 -12.33 13.06
CA CYS A 264 -2.44 -12.71 12.10
C CYS A 264 -1.83 -12.77 10.70
N ARG A 265 -1.85 -13.96 10.08
CA ARG A 265 -1.34 -14.15 8.72
C ARG A 265 -2.05 -13.27 7.70
N TRP A 266 -3.36 -13.04 7.84
CA TRP A 266 -4.11 -12.12 6.97
C TRP A 266 -3.67 -10.66 7.13
N ALA A 267 -3.44 -10.21 8.37
CA ALA A 267 -2.98 -8.83 8.62
C ALA A 267 -1.59 -8.58 8.03
N PHE A 268 -0.70 -9.57 8.15
CA PHE A 268 0.61 -9.52 7.52
C PHE A 268 0.53 -9.61 6.00
N GLU A 269 -0.33 -10.47 5.46
CA GLU A 269 -0.55 -10.58 4.02
C GLU A 269 -0.99 -9.24 3.42
N LEU A 270 -1.94 -8.56 4.07
CA LEU A 270 -2.38 -7.21 3.69
C LEU A 270 -1.21 -6.21 3.65
N LEU A 271 -0.33 -6.23 4.65
CA LEU A 271 0.85 -5.37 4.64
C LEU A 271 1.81 -5.74 3.51
N ARG A 272 2.05 -7.04 3.29
CA ARG A 272 3.05 -7.57 2.38
C ARG A 272 2.67 -7.42 0.89
N THR A 273 1.37 -7.51 0.57
CA THR A 273 0.86 -7.36 -0.80
C THR A 273 0.51 -5.92 -1.15
N ASP A 274 0.65 -4.97 -0.22
CA ASP A 274 0.52 -3.56 -0.54
C ASP A 274 1.61 -3.14 -1.52
N ARG A 275 1.26 -2.27 -2.47
CA ARG A 275 2.19 -1.82 -3.51
C ARG A 275 3.44 -1.13 -2.95
N GLY A 276 3.30 -0.42 -1.83
CA GLY A 276 4.39 0.26 -1.15
C GLY A 276 5.30 -0.70 -0.39
N ALA A 277 4.93 -1.98 -0.32
CA ALA A 277 5.67 -3.04 0.36
C ALA A 277 6.36 -4.02 -0.60
N MET A 278 6.11 -3.91 -1.91
CA MET A 278 6.72 -4.79 -2.90
C MET A 278 8.25 -4.63 -2.92
N GLY A 279 8.96 -5.75 -2.74
CA GLY A 279 10.42 -5.79 -2.67
C GLY A 279 11.03 -5.32 -1.34
N LEU A 280 10.22 -4.94 -0.34
CA LEU A 280 10.71 -4.52 0.97
C LEU A 280 11.14 -5.69 1.85
N ASP A 281 12.00 -5.38 2.82
CA ASP A 281 12.55 -6.33 3.77
C ASP A 281 11.74 -6.36 5.08
N PHE A 282 11.23 -7.54 5.42
CA PHE A 282 10.42 -7.77 6.62
C PHE A 282 11.19 -8.43 7.77
N ARG A 283 12.48 -8.76 7.62
CA ARG A 283 13.25 -9.49 8.65
C ARG A 283 13.29 -8.75 9.98
N ARG A 284 13.59 -7.44 9.95
CA ARG A 284 13.62 -6.61 11.16
C ARG A 284 12.22 -6.36 11.73
N PHE A 285 11.22 -6.22 10.86
CA PHE A 285 9.80 -6.19 11.26
C PHE A 285 9.42 -7.43 12.08
N HIS A 286 9.70 -8.64 11.58
CA HIS A 286 9.41 -9.89 12.30
C HIS A 286 10.20 -9.98 13.61
N THR A 287 11.48 -9.62 13.60
CA THR A 287 12.33 -9.63 14.80
C THR A 287 11.74 -8.73 15.91
N ARG A 288 11.32 -7.50 15.56
CA ARG A 288 10.75 -6.53 16.51
C ARG A 288 9.37 -6.92 16.99
N TYR A 289 8.53 -7.46 16.12
CA TYR A 289 7.23 -7.98 16.52
C TYR A 289 7.37 -9.19 17.46
N ASN A 290 8.28 -10.12 17.14
CA ASN A 290 8.57 -11.29 17.97
C ASN A 290 9.12 -10.91 19.35
N ALA A 291 9.86 -9.80 19.46
CA ALA A 291 10.37 -9.33 20.75
C ALA A 291 9.27 -8.99 21.78
N ILE A 292 8.07 -8.61 21.32
CA ILE A 292 6.91 -8.33 22.20
C ILE A 292 5.96 -9.52 22.30
N PHE A 293 5.75 -10.23 21.19
CA PHE A 293 4.66 -11.20 21.05
C PHE A 293 5.09 -12.64 20.74
N GLY A 294 6.40 -12.92 20.72
CA GLY A 294 6.94 -14.24 20.36
C GLY A 294 6.36 -15.38 21.20
N ASP A 295 6.24 -15.18 22.51
CA ASP A 295 5.77 -16.21 23.44
C ASP A 295 4.24 -16.28 23.58
N ARG A 296 3.49 -15.44 22.86
CA ARG A 296 2.02 -15.40 22.99
C ARG A 296 1.34 -16.46 22.13
N SER A 297 0.32 -17.10 22.70
CA SER A 297 -0.49 -18.08 21.98
C SER A 297 -1.31 -17.43 20.85
N PRO A 298 -1.46 -18.10 19.69
CA PRO A 298 -2.31 -17.61 18.60
C PRO A 298 -3.71 -17.21 19.06
N ARG A 299 -4.36 -16.32 18.30
CA ARG A 299 -5.72 -15.83 18.63
C ARG A 299 -6.67 -15.74 17.44
N CYS A 300 -6.31 -16.32 16.29
CA CYS A 300 -7.09 -16.19 15.08
C CYS A 300 -8.30 -17.12 15.05
N CYS A 301 -8.08 -18.44 15.17
CA CYS A 301 -9.11 -19.45 14.98
C CYS A 301 -9.05 -20.50 16.10
N PRO A 302 -10.14 -20.78 16.84
CA PRO A 302 -10.22 -21.88 17.78
C PRO A 302 -10.30 -23.22 17.04
N THR A 303 -9.60 -24.23 17.55
CA THR A 303 -9.75 -25.64 17.17
C THR A 303 -10.88 -26.31 17.97
N PRO A 304 -11.34 -27.53 17.62
CA PRO A 304 -12.36 -28.25 18.39
C PRO A 304 -12.01 -28.42 19.89
N ASN A 305 -10.71 -28.44 20.22
CA ASN A 305 -10.21 -28.54 21.59
C ASN A 305 -10.04 -27.17 22.28
N ASN A 306 -10.59 -26.10 21.69
CA ASN A 306 -10.48 -24.72 22.16
C ASN A 306 -9.03 -24.17 22.21
N ILE A 307 -8.10 -24.82 21.50
CA ILE A 307 -6.74 -24.32 21.29
C ILE A 307 -6.77 -23.39 20.08
N TYR A 308 -6.25 -22.18 20.20
CA TYR A 308 -6.22 -21.23 19.10
C TYR A 308 -5.01 -21.46 18.18
N VAL A 309 -5.24 -21.31 16.87
CA VAL A 309 -4.23 -21.40 15.81
C VAL A 309 -4.25 -20.13 14.95
N PRO A 310 -3.14 -19.77 14.27
CA PRO A 310 -3.14 -18.70 13.29
C PRO A 310 -4.05 -19.05 12.10
N CYS A 311 -4.66 -18.04 11.47
CA CYS A 311 -5.40 -18.23 10.22
C CYS A 311 -4.44 -18.59 9.07
N ASP A 312 -4.97 -19.08 7.95
CA ASP A 312 -4.16 -19.44 6.78
C ASP A 312 -3.62 -18.24 5.99
N GLY A 313 -4.14 -17.03 6.25
CA GLY A 313 -3.72 -15.79 5.59
C GLY A 313 -4.23 -15.60 4.16
N ARG A 314 -5.10 -16.49 3.64
CA ARG A 314 -5.54 -16.43 2.24
C ARG A 314 -6.65 -15.40 2.00
N ALA A 315 -7.49 -15.17 3.00
CA ALA A 315 -8.62 -14.24 2.89
C ALA A 315 -9.03 -13.73 4.30
N PRO A 316 -9.70 -12.57 4.42
CA PRO A 316 -10.18 -12.10 5.72
C PRO A 316 -11.19 -13.08 6.35
N GLU A 317 -11.91 -13.83 5.53
CA GLU A 317 -12.96 -14.76 5.97
C GLU A 317 -12.43 -16.05 6.61
N THR A 318 -11.15 -16.37 6.39
CA THR A 318 -10.50 -17.53 7.02
C THR A 318 -10.01 -17.21 8.44
N CYS A 319 -10.22 -15.98 8.92
CA CYS A 319 -9.77 -15.52 10.21
C CYS A 319 -10.95 -15.10 11.09
N MET A 320 -11.20 -15.83 12.20
CA MET A 320 -12.33 -15.52 13.09
C MET A 320 -12.19 -14.20 13.85
N ARG A 321 -10.99 -13.59 13.87
CA ARG A 321 -10.80 -12.21 14.35
C ARG A 321 -11.58 -11.18 13.53
N PHE A 322 -11.79 -11.47 12.24
CA PHE A 322 -12.52 -10.62 11.31
C PHE A 322 -13.90 -11.20 11.03
N TRP A 323 -13.96 -12.47 10.61
CA TRP A 323 -15.18 -13.11 10.16
C TRP A 323 -15.62 -14.27 11.07
N GLY A 324 -16.73 -14.11 11.78
CA GLY A 324 -17.33 -15.19 12.59
C GLY A 324 -17.29 -14.99 14.10
N MET A 325 -16.61 -13.95 14.61
CA MET A 325 -16.88 -13.50 15.98
C MET A 325 -18.28 -12.89 16.05
N LYS A 326 -19.12 -13.48 16.89
CA LYS A 326 -20.41 -12.89 17.25
C LYS A 326 -20.14 -11.54 17.91
N ILE A 327 -20.64 -10.47 17.31
CA ILE A 327 -20.56 -9.13 17.88
C ILE A 327 -21.59 -9.08 19.00
N GLU A 328 -21.17 -9.41 20.20
CA GLU A 328 -21.99 -9.20 21.39
C GLU A 328 -21.85 -7.74 21.80
N ASP A 329 -22.97 -7.12 22.19
CA ASP A 329 -22.88 -5.85 22.89
C ASP A 329 -22.15 -6.13 24.21
N GLN A 330 -21.09 -5.37 24.47
CA GLN A 330 -20.25 -5.54 25.65
C GLN A 330 -19.66 -4.21 26.07
N SER A 331 -19.39 -4.09 27.37
CA SER A 331 -18.72 -2.95 27.96
C SER A 331 -17.57 -3.41 28.83
N ALA A 332 -16.35 -3.05 28.45
CA ALA A 332 -15.16 -3.35 29.23
C ALA A 332 -15.17 -2.58 30.55
N HIS A 333 -14.56 -3.18 31.56
CA HIS A 333 -14.23 -2.48 32.78
C HIS A 333 -12.82 -1.88 32.69
N ALA A 334 -12.59 -0.75 33.34
CA ALA A 334 -11.24 -0.24 33.54
C ALA A 334 -10.41 -1.28 34.34
N PRO A 335 -9.08 -1.38 34.11
CA PRO A 335 -8.24 -2.39 34.78
C PRO A 335 -8.33 -2.40 36.31
N SER A 336 -8.55 -1.23 36.93
CA SER A 336 -8.67 -1.06 38.39
C SER A 336 -10.08 -1.32 38.95
N CYS A 337 -11.05 -1.72 38.13
CA CYS A 337 -12.43 -1.90 38.56
C CYS A 337 -12.71 -3.34 39.01
N SER A 338 -13.44 -3.48 40.12
CA SER A 338 -13.95 -4.76 40.65
C SER A 338 -15.04 -5.44 39.81
N LYS A 339 -15.31 -4.95 38.58
CA LYS A 339 -16.39 -5.40 37.69
C LYS A 339 -17.82 -5.23 38.23
N SER A 340 -17.99 -4.49 39.32
CA SER A 340 -19.30 -4.23 39.96
C SER A 340 -19.77 -2.78 39.83
N CYS A 341 -19.21 -2.01 38.90
CA CYS A 341 -19.59 -0.61 38.73
C CYS A 341 -20.98 -0.47 38.08
N VAL A 342 -21.62 0.67 38.36
CA VAL A 342 -22.90 1.05 37.74
C VAL A 342 -22.72 1.20 36.22
N ARG A 343 -23.83 0.99 35.50
CA ARG A 343 -23.94 1.24 34.06
C ARG A 343 -24.62 2.59 33.83
N LEU A 344 -24.05 3.36 32.93
CA LEU A 344 -24.58 4.64 32.47
C LEU A 344 -25.44 4.41 31.22
N PHE A 345 -26.55 5.13 31.16
CA PHE A 345 -27.42 5.18 29.99
C PHE A 345 -27.39 6.58 29.38
N TRP A 346 -27.82 6.74 28.14
CA TRP A 346 -27.84 8.05 27.51
C TRP A 346 -28.99 8.91 28.06
N ASP A 347 -28.74 10.21 28.22
CA ASP A 347 -29.78 11.21 28.40
C ASP A 347 -30.33 11.57 27.01
N GLU A 348 -31.51 11.03 26.66
CA GLU A 348 -32.08 11.14 25.31
C GLU A 348 -32.43 12.59 24.95
N ASP A 349 -32.90 13.38 25.91
CA ASP A 349 -33.20 14.81 25.71
C ASP A 349 -31.91 15.60 25.47
N SER A 350 -30.87 15.35 26.27
CA SER A 350 -29.54 15.91 26.03
C SER A 350 -29.02 15.55 24.63
N PHE A 351 -29.16 14.29 24.21
CA PHE A 351 -28.72 13.85 22.88
C PHE A 351 -29.47 14.55 21.74
N LYS A 352 -30.80 14.69 21.85
CA LYS A 352 -31.65 15.30 20.81
C LYS A 352 -31.46 16.81 20.70
N ASN A 353 -31.18 17.49 21.82
CA ASN A 353 -31.03 18.95 21.86
C ASN A 353 -29.68 19.45 21.31
N VAL A 354 -28.69 18.56 21.14
CA VAL A 354 -27.41 18.93 20.52
C VAL A 354 -27.58 19.13 19.02
N THR A 355 -27.17 20.31 18.55
CA THR A 355 -27.11 20.60 17.11
C THR A 355 -25.75 20.17 16.54
N GLY A 356 -25.77 19.34 15.50
CA GLY A 356 -24.58 18.84 14.80
C GLY A 356 -23.98 17.57 15.41
N ALA A 357 -22.67 17.41 15.24
CA ALA A 357 -21.90 16.27 15.70
C ALA A 357 -21.94 16.15 17.23
N ARG A 358 -22.39 15.01 17.75
CA ARG A 358 -22.62 14.79 19.18
C ARG A 358 -21.43 14.10 19.83
N ALA A 359 -20.91 14.68 20.91
CA ALA A 359 -19.87 14.11 21.78
C ALA A 359 -20.38 14.07 23.23
N ILE A 360 -19.71 13.29 24.10
CA ILE A 360 -20.04 13.19 25.52
C ILE A 360 -19.35 14.31 26.28
N SER A 361 -20.11 15.06 27.07
CA SER A 361 -19.57 16.07 27.99
C SER A 361 -18.96 15.38 29.23
N ILE A 362 -17.71 15.72 29.56
CA ILE A 362 -17.02 15.10 30.71
C ILE A 362 -17.41 15.73 32.06
N ASP A 363 -17.97 16.94 32.03
CA ASP A 363 -18.33 17.70 33.23
C ASP A 363 -19.83 17.63 33.53
N GLU A 364 -20.67 17.49 32.50
CA GLU A 364 -22.12 17.42 32.67
C GLU A 364 -22.64 15.99 32.87
N SER A 365 -21.87 14.98 32.46
CA SER A 365 -22.26 13.57 32.64
C SER A 365 -22.25 13.19 34.12
N GLY A 366 -23.36 12.60 34.57
CA GLY A 366 -23.57 12.25 35.97
C GLY A 366 -23.12 10.83 36.33
N THR A 367 -23.62 10.34 37.46
CA THR A 367 -23.36 8.97 37.92
C THR A 367 -24.30 7.91 37.33
N SER A 368 -25.37 8.34 36.64
CA SER A 368 -26.40 7.47 36.04
C SER A 368 -26.59 7.68 34.54
N HIS A 369 -26.33 8.89 34.03
CA HIS A 369 -26.57 9.23 32.63
C HIS A 369 -25.36 9.88 31.96
N LEU A 370 -25.16 9.56 30.68
CA LEU A 370 -24.26 10.25 29.75
C LEU A 370 -24.99 11.46 29.18
N ARG A 371 -24.35 12.63 29.26
CA ARG A 371 -24.83 13.86 28.64
C ARG A 371 -23.98 14.25 27.44
N TYR A 372 -24.61 14.90 26.48
CA TYR A 372 -24.05 15.17 25.17
C TYR A 372 -23.89 16.67 24.94
N THR A 373 -22.85 17.01 24.21
CA THR A 373 -22.52 18.36 23.74
C THR A 373 -22.08 18.29 22.27
N THR A 374 -21.93 19.44 21.61
CA THR A 374 -21.42 19.50 20.24
C THR A 374 -19.91 19.23 20.20
N ALA A 375 -19.46 18.33 19.34
CA ALA A 375 -18.05 18.04 19.12
C ALA A 375 -17.30 19.29 18.61
N SER A 376 -16.09 19.51 19.10
CA SER A 376 -15.28 20.70 18.85
C SER A 376 -13.77 20.39 18.83
N GLU A 377 -12.94 21.43 18.67
CA GLU A 377 -11.47 21.36 18.80
C GLU A 377 -11.00 21.00 20.22
N LYS A 378 -11.92 20.87 21.17
CA LYS A 378 -11.68 20.35 22.54
C LYS A 378 -12.28 18.96 22.75
N THR A 379 -12.64 18.26 21.68
CA THR A 379 -13.10 16.87 21.74
C THR A 379 -11.95 15.89 21.53
N LEU A 380 -11.92 14.83 22.34
CA LEU A 380 -11.10 13.64 22.10
C LEU A 380 -11.90 12.61 21.27
N ALA A 381 -11.49 12.31 20.04
CA ALA A 381 -12.10 11.24 19.26
C ALA A 381 -11.40 9.90 19.58
N ILE A 382 -12.16 8.93 20.10
CA ILE A 382 -11.66 7.60 20.44
C ILE A 382 -11.99 6.64 19.30
N SER A 383 -10.96 6.13 18.65
CA SER A 383 -11.03 5.14 17.58
C SER A 383 -10.60 3.78 18.13
N HIS A 384 -11.51 2.82 18.15
CA HIS A 384 -11.33 1.57 18.87
C HIS A 384 -11.85 0.38 18.06
N VAL A 385 -11.49 -0.84 18.49
CA VAL A 385 -12.02 -2.08 17.89
C VAL A 385 -13.14 -2.63 18.76
N TRP A 386 -14.36 -2.69 18.21
CA TRP A 386 -15.56 -3.15 18.93
C TRP A 386 -15.37 -4.53 19.60
N SER A 387 -14.76 -5.48 18.89
CA SER A 387 -14.56 -6.84 19.40
C SER A 387 -13.57 -6.92 20.56
N HIS A 388 -12.80 -5.87 20.84
CA HIS A 388 -11.95 -5.77 22.04
C HIS A 388 -12.75 -5.36 23.28
N GLY A 389 -14.03 -5.06 23.10
CA GLY A 389 -14.99 -4.80 24.17
C GLY A 389 -14.91 -3.44 24.81
N GLN A 390 -14.11 -2.52 24.27
CA GLN A 390 -14.24 -1.11 24.63
C GLN A 390 -15.63 -0.66 24.16
N GLY A 391 -16.50 -0.20 25.05
CA GLY A 391 -17.79 0.32 24.62
C GLY A 391 -18.96 -0.05 25.52
N GLY A 392 -20.13 -0.15 24.92
CA GLY A 392 -21.42 -0.32 25.56
C GLY A 392 -22.46 0.51 24.83
N ARG A 393 -23.59 -0.09 24.51
CA ARG A 393 -24.77 0.61 23.99
C ARG A 393 -25.46 1.31 25.18
N PRO A 394 -25.65 2.64 25.16
CA PRO A 394 -26.18 3.35 26.32
C PRO A 394 -27.71 3.46 26.33
N GLU A 395 -28.43 2.81 25.41
CA GLU A 395 -29.89 2.77 25.42
C GLU A 395 -30.43 1.91 26.57
N ALA A 396 -31.59 2.29 27.14
CA ALA A 396 -32.15 1.71 28.38
C ALA A 396 -32.44 0.19 28.35
N GLU A 397 -32.44 -0.44 27.17
CA GLU A 397 -32.70 -1.88 26.96
C GLU A 397 -31.44 -2.65 26.51
N THR A 398 -30.27 -2.02 26.57
CA THR A 398 -29.01 -2.57 26.05
C THR A 398 -27.98 -2.76 27.16
N THR A 399 -26.71 -2.98 26.80
CA THR A 399 -25.67 -3.27 27.80
C THR A 399 -25.39 -2.15 28.78
N GLY A 400 -25.76 -0.92 28.47
CA GLY A 400 -25.27 0.26 29.17
C GLY A 400 -23.77 0.47 28.96
N PHE A 401 -23.25 1.58 29.48
CA PHE A 401 -21.84 1.94 29.42
C PHE A 401 -21.24 1.97 30.83
N ASN A 402 -20.21 1.16 31.10
CA ASN A 402 -19.64 1.05 32.44
C ASN A 402 -19.09 2.40 32.95
N THR A 403 -19.54 2.85 34.13
CA THR A 403 -19.08 4.13 34.72
C THR A 403 -17.56 4.16 34.92
N CYS A 404 -16.92 3.02 35.19
CA CYS A 404 -15.46 2.97 35.33
C CYS A 404 -14.72 3.28 34.02
N LEU A 405 -15.27 2.84 32.88
CA LEU A 405 -14.73 3.11 31.55
C LEU A 405 -14.95 4.59 31.18
N HIS A 406 -16.14 5.12 31.47
CA HIS A 406 -16.42 6.56 31.32
C HIS A 406 -15.42 7.40 32.10
N ARG A 407 -15.23 7.12 33.39
CA ARG A 407 -14.25 7.85 34.23
C ARG A 407 -12.83 7.75 33.70
N ARG A 408 -12.43 6.60 33.13
CA ARG A 408 -11.12 6.42 32.48
C ARG A 408 -10.97 7.39 31.32
N TYR A 409 -11.94 7.42 30.39
CA TYR A 409 -11.89 8.33 29.24
C TYR A 409 -12.04 9.80 29.61
N CYS A 410 -12.82 10.14 30.66
CA CYS A 410 -12.83 11.50 31.20
C CYS A 410 -11.45 11.92 31.72
N ARG A 411 -10.73 11.06 32.46
CA ARG A 411 -9.36 11.37 32.92
C ARG A 411 -8.41 11.56 31.74
N ILE A 412 -8.47 10.67 30.76
CA ILE A 412 -7.65 10.76 29.55
C ILE A 412 -7.96 12.07 28.79
N ALA A 413 -9.22 12.37 28.53
CA ALA A 413 -9.64 13.62 27.88
C ALA A 413 -9.14 14.86 28.63
N ARG A 414 -9.29 14.91 29.96
CA ARG A 414 -8.77 16.03 30.77
C ARG A 414 -7.24 16.15 30.68
N SER A 415 -6.51 15.03 30.69
CA SER A 415 -5.04 15.04 30.64
C SER A 415 -4.47 15.67 29.37
N ILE A 416 -5.24 15.64 28.27
CA ILE A 416 -4.88 16.27 26.99
C ILE A 416 -5.63 17.59 26.76
N GLY A 417 -6.33 18.11 27.77
CA GLY A 417 -7.05 19.39 27.71
C GLY A 417 -8.28 19.39 26.81
N CYS A 418 -9.02 18.29 26.79
CA CYS A 418 -10.34 18.16 26.17
C CYS A 418 -11.46 18.30 27.21
N ASP A 419 -12.61 18.84 26.81
CA ASP A 419 -13.84 18.99 27.63
C ASP A 419 -14.91 17.95 27.26
N SER A 420 -14.67 17.19 26.20
CA SER A 420 -15.59 16.22 25.66
C SER A 420 -14.82 15.06 25.02
N TYR A 421 -15.47 13.91 24.89
CA TYR A 421 -14.94 12.81 24.10
C TYR A 421 -16.02 12.20 23.21
N TRP A 422 -15.59 11.67 22.07
CA TRP A 422 -16.44 10.94 21.15
C TRP A 422 -15.99 9.48 21.08
N MET A 423 -16.97 8.58 21.02
CA MET A 423 -16.78 7.17 20.73
C MET A 423 -18.04 6.69 20.03
N ASP A 424 -17.90 5.90 18.97
CA ASP A 424 -19.00 5.38 18.16
C ASP A 424 -20.05 4.61 19.00
N THR A 425 -19.63 3.82 20.00
CA THR A 425 -20.55 2.96 20.75
C THR A 425 -21.58 3.74 21.58
N PRO A 426 -21.20 4.81 22.32
CA PRO A 426 -22.18 5.63 23.02
C PRO A 426 -22.74 6.82 22.22
N CYS A 427 -22.16 7.16 21.07
CA CYS A 427 -22.60 8.33 20.27
C CYS A 427 -23.38 7.96 19.00
N ILE A 428 -23.40 6.70 18.57
CA ILE A 428 -24.18 6.25 17.41
C ILE A 428 -25.33 5.34 17.89
N PRO A 429 -26.60 5.77 17.80
CA PRO A 429 -27.74 4.97 18.22
C PRO A 429 -27.89 3.64 17.46
N GLY A 430 -28.48 2.65 18.13
CA GLY A 430 -28.86 1.36 17.57
C GLY A 430 -30.00 1.42 16.54
N LEU A 431 -30.14 0.34 15.76
CA LEU A 431 -31.06 0.25 14.61
C LEU A 431 -32.55 0.18 14.98
N HIS A 432 -32.91 -0.28 16.18
CA HIS A 432 -34.28 -0.73 16.46
C HIS A 432 -35.32 0.38 16.65
N LYS A 433 -34.91 1.62 16.99
CA LYS A 433 -35.84 2.74 17.27
C LYS A 433 -35.39 4.12 16.75
N ASN A 434 -34.14 4.28 16.33
CA ASN A 434 -33.51 5.60 16.11
C ASN A 434 -32.82 5.77 14.73
N GLN A 435 -33.38 5.20 13.66
CA GLN A 435 -32.73 5.17 12.34
C GLN A 435 -32.32 6.56 11.84
N ALA A 436 -33.18 7.58 11.97
CA ALA A 436 -32.86 8.94 11.55
C ALA A 436 -31.67 9.53 12.32
N LEU A 437 -31.64 9.36 13.65
CA LEU A 437 -30.54 9.81 14.51
C LEU A 437 -29.24 9.04 14.20
N ARG A 438 -29.35 7.74 13.89
CA ARG A 438 -28.23 6.90 13.47
C ARG A 438 -27.64 7.40 12.16
N THR A 439 -28.46 7.64 11.14
CA THR A 439 -28.01 8.19 9.85
C THR A 439 -27.35 9.56 10.04
N GLN A 440 -27.92 10.42 10.89
CA GLN A 440 -27.31 11.70 11.22
C GLN A 440 -25.93 11.52 11.89
N ALA A 441 -25.83 10.68 12.92
CA ALA A 441 -24.58 10.42 13.64
C ALA A 441 -23.49 9.84 12.72
N ILE A 442 -23.85 8.96 11.78
CA ILE A 442 -22.92 8.40 10.78
C ILE A 442 -22.41 9.50 9.83
N ASN A 443 -23.29 10.38 9.35
CA ASN A 443 -22.88 11.50 8.50
C ASN A 443 -21.94 12.49 9.22
N ASP A 444 -22.07 12.61 10.54
CA ASP A 444 -21.24 13.50 11.36
C ASP A 444 -19.83 12.93 11.64
N ILE A 445 -19.54 11.65 11.40
CA ILE A 445 -18.25 10.99 11.71
C ILE A 445 -17.07 11.77 11.10
N ASN A 446 -17.17 12.14 9.83
CA ASN A 446 -16.12 12.89 9.14
C ASN A 446 -15.80 14.21 9.87
N LYS A 447 -16.84 14.94 10.29
CA LYS A 447 -16.69 16.19 11.04
C LYS A 447 -16.06 15.97 12.41
N ILE A 448 -16.50 14.93 13.13
CA ILE A 448 -15.98 14.59 14.45
C ILE A 448 -14.47 14.39 14.40
N PHE A 449 -13.98 13.49 13.55
CA PHE A 449 -12.55 13.17 13.48
C PHE A 449 -11.71 14.30 12.90
N THR A 450 -12.26 15.09 11.98
CA THR A 450 -11.55 16.23 11.38
C THR A 450 -11.43 17.41 12.35
N THR A 451 -12.43 17.63 13.22
CA THR A 451 -12.46 18.77 14.15
C THR A 451 -11.89 18.44 15.52
N SER A 452 -11.87 17.16 15.92
CA SER A 452 -11.37 16.75 17.24
C SER A 452 -9.90 17.09 17.43
N LYS A 453 -9.53 17.42 18.67
CA LYS A 453 -8.16 17.78 19.05
C LYS A 453 -7.16 16.66 18.76
N VAL A 454 -7.58 15.44 19.09
CA VAL A 454 -6.77 14.21 19.06
C VAL A 454 -7.66 13.07 18.61
N THR A 455 -7.11 12.23 17.74
CA THR A 455 -7.64 10.89 17.47
C THR A 455 -6.84 9.88 18.26
N LEU A 456 -7.46 9.28 19.27
CA LEU A 456 -6.86 8.30 20.16
C LEU A 456 -7.14 6.89 19.66
N VAL A 457 -6.09 6.17 19.28
CA VAL A 457 -6.14 4.77 18.87
C VAL A 457 -6.12 3.88 20.11
N VAL A 458 -7.13 3.03 20.22
CA VAL A 458 -7.27 2.05 21.31
C VAL A 458 -7.34 0.64 20.71
N ASP A 459 -6.22 -0.06 20.77
CA ASP A 459 -6.08 -1.44 20.32
C ASP A 459 -5.56 -2.32 21.46
N ARG A 460 -6.11 -3.53 21.59
CA ARG A 460 -5.73 -4.51 22.61
C ARG A 460 -4.23 -4.79 22.65
N ASP A 461 -3.57 -4.96 21.51
CA ASP A 461 -2.16 -5.32 21.48
C ASP A 461 -1.29 -4.15 21.98
N LEU A 462 -1.67 -2.90 21.66
CA LEU A 462 -0.96 -1.70 22.13
C LEU A 462 -1.17 -1.44 23.62
N LEU A 463 -2.39 -1.69 24.12
CA LEU A 463 -2.73 -1.53 25.55
C LEU A 463 -1.91 -2.43 26.48
N ASP A 464 -1.33 -3.52 25.97
CA ASP A 464 -0.50 -4.43 26.74
C ASP A 464 0.99 -4.02 26.79
N ILE A 465 1.43 -3.10 25.92
CA ILE A 465 2.83 -2.68 25.82
C ILE A 465 3.13 -1.66 26.91
N ASP A 466 4.16 -1.95 27.71
CA ASP A 466 4.68 -1.02 28.72
C ASP A 466 5.69 -0.05 28.09
N VAL A 467 5.41 1.24 28.21
CA VAL A 467 6.20 2.33 27.62
C VAL A 467 6.88 3.21 28.67
N ALA A 468 6.94 2.75 29.93
CA ALA A 468 7.59 3.52 31.01
C ALA A 468 9.08 3.79 30.75
N ARG A 469 9.76 2.92 29.99
CA ARG A 469 11.16 3.09 29.56
C ARG A 469 11.25 2.96 28.04
N MET A 470 11.23 4.08 27.34
CA MET A 470 11.26 4.10 25.88
C MET A 470 12.69 3.91 25.33
N SER A 471 12.90 2.85 24.54
CA SER A 471 14.10 2.67 23.71
C SER A 471 13.77 2.76 22.22
N MET A 472 14.78 2.82 21.35
CA MET A 472 14.57 2.82 19.89
C MET A 472 13.96 1.50 19.42
N GLU A 473 14.44 0.37 19.94
CA GLU A 473 13.93 -0.96 19.62
C GLU A 473 12.47 -1.11 20.07
N LEU A 474 12.09 -0.51 21.21
CA LEU A 474 10.70 -0.51 21.65
C LEU A 474 9.82 0.34 20.71
N GLN A 475 10.28 1.51 20.27
CA GLN A 475 9.55 2.31 19.28
C GLN A 475 9.36 1.54 17.96
N GLU A 476 10.42 0.91 17.45
CA GLU A 476 10.36 0.02 16.29
C GLU A 476 9.36 -1.13 16.49
N SER A 477 9.36 -1.74 17.66
CA SER A 477 8.44 -2.84 17.99
C SER A 477 6.98 -2.38 18.10
N ILE A 478 6.72 -1.19 18.64
CA ILE A 478 5.39 -0.58 18.66
C ILE A 478 4.91 -0.30 17.23
N LEU A 479 5.77 0.27 16.39
CA LEU A 479 5.47 0.58 14.99
C LEU A 479 5.19 -0.70 14.18
N ALA A 480 5.99 -1.75 14.35
CA ALA A 480 5.73 -3.07 13.75
C ALA A 480 4.38 -3.64 14.23
N SER A 481 4.08 -3.51 15.52
CA SER A 481 2.81 -3.95 16.10
C SER A 481 1.62 -3.21 15.50
N LEU A 482 1.72 -1.89 15.33
CA LEU A 482 0.68 -1.04 14.78
C LEU A 482 0.33 -1.40 13.33
N LEU A 483 1.30 -1.77 12.50
CA LEU A 483 1.04 -2.10 11.08
C LEU A 483 0.11 -3.32 10.91
N VAL A 484 0.16 -4.29 11.83
CA VAL A 484 -0.62 -5.54 11.75
C VAL A 484 -1.63 -5.71 12.89
N CYS A 485 -1.84 -4.68 13.71
CA CYS A 485 -2.81 -4.74 14.79
C CYS A 485 -4.24 -4.78 14.24
N ASP A 486 -5.16 -5.18 15.10
CA ASP A 486 -6.56 -5.31 14.78
C ASP A 486 -7.18 -3.99 14.29
N TRP A 487 -6.80 -2.89 14.94
CA TRP A 487 -7.25 -1.56 14.56
C TRP A 487 -6.80 -1.18 13.16
N ASN A 488 -5.56 -1.48 12.76
CA ASN A 488 -5.02 -1.00 11.49
C ASN A 488 -5.58 -1.71 10.24
N VAL A 489 -6.25 -2.85 10.39
CA VAL A 489 -6.70 -3.70 9.27
C VAL A 489 -8.22 -3.68 9.03
N ARG A 490 -8.98 -2.89 9.79
CA ARG A 490 -10.44 -2.78 9.65
C ARG A 490 -10.86 -1.56 8.83
N ALA A 491 -12.04 -1.65 8.22
CA ALA A 491 -12.56 -0.61 7.32
C ALA A 491 -13.04 0.65 8.06
N TRP A 492 -13.73 0.51 9.19
CA TRP A 492 -14.19 1.66 9.98
C TRP A 492 -13.02 2.48 10.54
N THR A 493 -12.06 1.80 11.16
CA THR A 493 -10.86 2.43 11.72
C THR A 493 -9.97 3.06 10.65
N LEU A 494 -9.99 2.56 9.40
CA LEU A 494 -9.36 3.25 8.26
C LEU A 494 -9.97 4.65 8.05
N LEU A 495 -11.29 4.75 8.00
CA LEU A 495 -12.00 6.02 7.81
C LEU A 495 -11.68 6.99 8.96
N GLU A 496 -11.76 6.49 10.19
CA GLU A 496 -11.47 7.25 11.41
C GLU A 496 -10.03 7.78 11.39
N ALA A 497 -9.06 6.95 11.02
CA ALA A 497 -7.68 7.35 10.83
C ALA A 497 -7.52 8.40 9.71
N MET A 498 -8.09 8.15 8.53
CA MET A 498 -8.00 9.06 7.38
C MET A 498 -8.49 10.47 7.71
N ARG A 499 -9.55 10.57 8.53
CA ARG A 499 -10.11 11.85 8.99
C ARG A 499 -9.36 12.43 10.18
N GLY A 500 -8.86 11.59 11.07
CA GLY A 500 -8.17 11.95 12.30
C GLY A 500 -6.65 12.16 12.18
N ARG A 501 -6.04 11.84 11.03
CA ARG A 501 -4.58 11.77 10.82
C ARG A 501 -3.81 13.06 11.04
N GLN A 502 -4.48 14.18 11.21
CA GLN A 502 -3.81 15.42 11.63
C GLN A 502 -3.12 15.25 13.00
N ASN A 503 -3.70 14.45 13.90
CA ASN A 503 -3.17 14.32 15.26
C ASN A 503 -3.49 12.96 15.93
N ILE A 504 -2.92 11.88 15.38
CA ILE A 504 -3.08 10.53 15.91
C ILE A 504 -2.19 10.30 17.14
N HIS A 505 -2.80 9.77 18.19
CA HIS A 505 -2.13 9.32 19.41
C HIS A 505 -2.46 7.86 19.70
N LEU A 506 -1.52 7.15 20.31
CA LEU A 506 -1.66 5.74 20.66
C LEU A 506 -1.83 5.60 22.17
N LEU A 507 -2.80 4.80 22.62
CA LEU A 507 -3.01 4.46 24.03
C LEU A 507 -2.27 3.17 24.40
N PHE A 508 -1.43 3.25 25.42
CA PHE A 508 -0.63 2.13 25.93
C PHE A 508 -1.09 1.69 27.32
N LYS A 509 -0.37 0.72 27.88
CA LYS A 509 -0.53 0.27 29.26
C LYS A 509 -0.47 1.45 30.23
N ASN A 510 -1.25 1.37 31.31
CA ASN A 510 -1.34 2.39 32.35
C ASN A 510 -1.83 3.76 31.86
N ASP A 511 -2.62 3.80 30.79
CA ASP A 511 -3.20 5.02 30.22
C ASP A 511 -2.15 6.03 29.72
N ILE A 512 -0.94 5.56 29.37
CA ILE A 512 0.09 6.41 28.77
C ILE A 512 -0.28 6.67 27.30
N ILE A 513 -0.17 7.94 26.89
CA ILE A 513 -0.55 8.40 25.55
C ILE A 513 0.70 8.95 24.88
N LEU A 514 1.01 8.47 23.67
CA LEU A 514 2.15 8.98 22.89
C LEU A 514 1.72 9.41 21.48
N PRO A 515 2.28 10.50 20.93
CA PRO A 515 2.00 10.93 19.56
C PRO A 515 2.62 9.97 18.54
N PHE A 516 1.80 9.44 17.63
CA PHE A 516 2.28 8.52 16.60
C PHE A 516 3.33 9.18 15.69
N LYS A 517 3.06 10.41 15.23
CA LYS A 517 3.94 11.14 14.31
C LYS A 517 5.37 11.25 14.85
N GLN A 518 5.50 11.64 16.12
CA GLN A 518 6.80 11.82 16.78
C GLN A 518 7.57 10.50 16.85
N MET A 519 6.89 9.40 17.16
CA MET A 519 7.51 8.07 17.19
C MET A 519 8.03 7.65 15.82
N LEU A 520 7.23 7.86 14.76
CA LEU A 520 7.66 7.57 13.39
C LEU A 520 8.82 8.46 12.95
N GLU A 521 8.81 9.75 13.28
CA GLU A 521 9.91 10.68 12.99
C GLU A 521 11.21 10.28 13.70
N ASN A 522 11.14 9.80 14.93
CA ASN A 522 12.31 9.31 15.66
C ASN A 522 12.91 8.06 14.99
N VAL A 523 12.08 7.06 14.66
CA VAL A 523 12.55 5.84 13.98
C VAL A 523 13.07 6.15 12.58
N LEU A 524 12.43 7.07 11.84
CA LEU A 524 12.91 7.51 10.54
C LEU A 524 14.24 8.27 10.60
N ARG A 525 14.58 8.89 11.73
CA ARG A 525 15.86 9.61 11.92
C ARG A 525 16.97 8.71 12.43
N GLU A 526 16.67 7.85 13.39
CA GLU A 526 17.69 7.15 14.19
C GLU A 526 17.52 5.63 14.18
N GLY A 527 16.31 5.13 13.97
CA GLY A 527 16.00 3.71 13.91
C GLY A 527 16.12 3.14 12.50
N SER A 528 15.53 1.97 12.29
CA SER A 528 15.68 1.24 11.05
C SER A 528 14.89 1.81 9.88
N ILE A 529 15.57 1.94 8.73
CA ILE A 529 14.95 2.43 7.49
C ILE A 529 13.93 1.43 6.96
N ASP A 530 14.30 0.15 6.84
CA ASP A 530 13.45 -0.93 6.29
C ASP A 530 12.09 -1.06 7.02
N LEU A 531 12.05 -0.82 8.34
CA LEU A 531 10.83 -0.81 9.13
C LEU A 531 10.06 0.50 8.98
N ALA A 532 10.73 1.65 9.02
CA ALA A 532 10.08 2.96 8.91
C ALA A 532 9.33 3.12 7.57
N ILE A 533 9.97 2.71 6.47
CA ILE A 533 9.40 2.85 5.13
C ILE A 533 8.14 2.00 4.89
N LEU A 534 7.88 0.98 5.72
CA LEU A 534 6.61 0.23 5.68
C LEU A 534 5.40 1.14 5.93
N PHE A 535 5.57 2.28 6.60
CA PHE A 535 4.49 3.26 6.78
C PHE A 535 4.12 4.02 5.50
N GLY A 536 4.90 3.86 4.42
CA GLY A 536 4.46 4.23 3.07
C GLY A 536 3.21 3.47 2.62
N THR A 537 2.97 2.27 3.15
CA THR A 537 1.74 1.48 2.92
C THR A 537 0.56 1.94 3.79
N ALA A 538 0.85 2.62 4.90
CA ALA A 538 -0.11 3.06 5.92
C ALA A 538 -0.42 4.56 5.84
N GLN A 539 -0.69 5.06 4.64
CA GLN A 539 -0.95 6.47 4.34
C GLN A 539 -2.06 7.14 5.17
N HIS A 540 -3.00 6.35 5.71
CA HIS A 540 -4.08 6.83 6.58
C HIS A 540 -3.57 7.26 7.95
N LEU A 541 -2.33 6.91 8.28
CA LEU A 541 -1.62 7.37 9.49
C LEU A 541 -0.75 8.61 9.23
N ILE A 542 -0.43 8.91 7.96
CA ILE A 542 0.45 10.02 7.62
C ILE A 542 -0.37 11.33 7.60
N PRO A 543 0.01 12.35 8.39
CA PRO A 543 -0.73 13.61 8.45
C PRO A 543 -0.83 14.29 7.09
N PHE A 544 -1.97 14.93 6.80
CA PHE A 544 -2.06 15.90 5.72
C PHE A 544 -1.87 17.31 6.28
N GLN A 545 -1.34 18.23 5.48
CA GLN A 545 -1.23 19.64 5.88
C GLN A 545 -2.36 20.43 5.24
N LEU A 546 -3.16 21.08 6.10
CA LEU A 546 -4.06 22.14 5.65
C LEU A 546 -3.20 23.38 5.30
N PRO A 547 -3.37 23.97 4.12
CA PRO A 547 -2.75 25.24 3.79
C PRO A 547 -3.28 26.32 4.73
N ARG A 548 -2.38 27.10 5.35
CA ARG A 548 -2.71 28.13 6.34
C ARG A 548 -3.55 29.31 5.82
N ASN A 549 -3.74 29.47 4.51
CA ASN A 549 -4.45 30.60 3.91
C ASN A 549 -5.82 30.19 3.34
N ASP A 550 -6.89 30.54 4.07
CA ASP A 550 -8.28 30.29 3.69
C ASP A 550 -8.68 31.00 2.38
N ALA A 551 -8.14 32.21 2.12
CA ALA A 551 -8.44 32.97 0.90
C ALA A 551 -7.99 32.27 -0.40
N MET A 552 -6.97 31.42 -0.33
CA MET A 552 -6.49 30.65 -1.49
C MET A 552 -7.29 29.36 -1.69
N ASN A 553 -7.94 28.84 -0.64
CA ASN A 553 -8.78 27.64 -0.70
C ASN A 553 -10.14 27.91 -1.37
N ASP A 554 -10.68 29.13 -1.27
CA ASP A 554 -11.96 29.51 -1.90
C ASP A 554 -11.86 29.71 -3.42
N ALA A 555 -10.67 30.04 -3.94
CA ALA A 555 -10.41 30.14 -5.39
C ALA A 555 -10.10 28.79 -6.05
N MET A 556 -9.93 27.71 -5.28
CA MET A 556 -9.56 26.39 -5.81
C MET A 556 -10.79 25.62 -6.31
N ASN A 557 -10.58 24.77 -7.33
CA ASN A 557 -11.64 23.89 -7.79
C ASN A 557 -12.13 22.96 -6.65
N PRO A 558 -13.41 22.56 -6.65
CA PRO A 558 -14.01 21.77 -5.57
C PRO A 558 -13.26 20.47 -5.25
N PHE A 559 -12.71 19.81 -6.28
CA PHE A 559 -11.97 18.55 -6.12
C PHE A 559 -10.69 18.75 -5.31
N THR A 560 -9.87 19.75 -5.66
CA THR A 560 -8.63 20.02 -4.92
C THR A 560 -8.92 20.50 -3.49
N ARG A 561 -10.05 21.18 -3.26
CA ARG A 561 -10.51 21.52 -1.91
C ARG A 561 -10.86 20.29 -1.08
N MET A 562 -11.54 19.30 -1.67
CA MET A 562 -11.84 18.03 -0.99
C MET A 562 -10.57 17.25 -0.68
N LEU A 563 -9.63 17.14 -1.63
CA LEU A 563 -8.33 16.51 -1.37
C LEU A 563 -7.59 17.18 -0.20
N ARG A 564 -7.63 18.52 -0.13
CA ARG A 564 -7.04 19.29 0.98
C ARG A 564 -7.71 19.06 2.33
N ARG A 565 -9.00 18.69 2.34
CA ARG A 565 -9.73 18.25 3.54
C ARG A 565 -9.51 16.75 3.85
N GLY A 566 -8.57 16.10 3.16
CA GLY A 566 -8.19 14.71 3.39
C GLY A 566 -9.10 13.67 2.75
N TYR A 567 -10.04 14.07 1.87
CA TYR A 567 -10.80 13.13 1.05
C TYR A 567 -9.91 12.51 -0.03
N VAL A 568 -10.32 11.35 -0.54
CA VAL A 568 -9.62 10.64 -1.64
C VAL A 568 -10.60 10.35 -2.79
N SER A 569 -10.07 9.96 -3.94
CA SER A 569 -10.91 9.56 -5.07
C SER A 569 -11.64 8.25 -4.79
N ILE A 570 -12.66 7.95 -5.61
CA ILE A 570 -13.45 6.71 -5.46
C ILE A 570 -12.60 5.47 -5.69
N GLU A 571 -11.66 5.53 -6.63
CA GLU A 571 -10.75 4.46 -6.97
C GLU A 571 -9.77 4.18 -5.84
N GLU A 572 -9.22 5.24 -5.25
CA GLU A 572 -8.31 5.12 -4.13
C GLU A 572 -9.01 4.57 -2.88
N ALA A 573 -10.19 5.10 -2.55
CA ALA A 573 -10.94 4.57 -1.42
C ALA A 573 -11.28 3.09 -1.65
N GLY A 574 -11.59 2.69 -2.88
CA GLY A 574 -11.78 1.29 -3.25
C GLY A 574 -10.51 0.46 -3.06
N CYS A 575 -9.36 0.98 -3.49
CA CYS A 575 -8.04 0.36 -3.33
C CYS A 575 -7.63 0.19 -1.86
N LEU A 576 -7.99 1.11 -0.96
CA LEU A 576 -7.67 0.99 0.47
C LEU A 576 -8.61 0.02 1.21
N LEU A 577 -9.85 -0.09 0.74
CA LEU A 577 -10.90 -0.90 1.36
C LEU A 577 -10.94 -2.33 0.84
N ASN A 578 -10.39 -2.62 -0.36
CA ASN A 578 -10.41 -3.94 -1.00
C ASN A 578 -9.82 -5.10 -0.16
N HIS A 579 -9.01 -4.79 0.86
CA HIS A 579 -8.39 -5.74 1.78
C HIS A 579 -8.87 -5.59 3.24
N ARG A 580 -9.72 -4.59 3.51
CA ARG A 580 -10.15 -4.26 4.86
C ARG A 580 -11.59 -4.66 5.08
N TYR A 581 -11.79 -5.38 6.17
CA TYR A 581 -13.09 -5.95 6.47
C TYR A 581 -14.00 -4.95 7.20
N ALA A 582 -15.27 -4.90 6.79
CA ALA A 582 -16.35 -4.24 7.51
C ALA A 582 -17.28 -5.30 8.12
N SER A 583 -17.47 -5.27 9.44
CA SER A 583 -18.13 -6.36 10.18
C SER A 583 -19.63 -6.52 9.92
N ARG A 584 -20.29 -5.50 9.36
CA ARG A 584 -21.71 -5.57 9.01
C ARG A 584 -21.90 -5.51 7.49
N PRO A 585 -22.77 -6.35 6.92
CA PRO A 585 -23.14 -6.24 5.52
C PRO A 585 -23.62 -4.83 5.18
N GLY A 586 -23.15 -4.26 4.06
CA GLY A 586 -23.50 -2.92 3.60
C GLY A 586 -22.61 -1.79 4.15
N ASP A 587 -21.95 -1.97 5.30
CA ASP A 587 -21.06 -0.93 5.86
C ASP A 587 -19.91 -0.59 4.90
N GLY A 588 -19.43 -1.55 4.09
CA GLY A 588 -18.39 -1.31 3.11
C GLY A 588 -18.71 -0.16 2.13
N VAL A 589 -19.96 -0.07 1.65
CA VAL A 589 -20.40 1.02 0.75
C VAL A 589 -20.53 2.35 1.50
N VAL A 590 -21.04 2.30 2.74
CA VAL A 590 -21.16 3.49 3.60
C VAL A 590 -19.77 4.09 3.86
N ILE A 591 -18.81 3.27 4.27
CA ILE A 591 -17.43 3.70 4.52
C ILE A 591 -16.81 4.23 3.23
N TRP A 592 -16.99 3.51 2.12
CA TRP A 592 -16.47 3.91 0.81
C TRP A 592 -16.97 5.30 0.39
N SER A 593 -18.27 5.56 0.58
CA SER A 593 -18.86 6.88 0.33
C SER A 593 -18.27 7.96 1.24
N LEU A 594 -18.14 7.72 2.55
CA LEU A 594 -17.61 8.69 3.52
C LEU A 594 -16.12 9.00 3.33
N MET A 595 -15.35 8.10 2.73
CA MET A 595 -13.96 8.36 2.33
C MET A 595 -13.85 9.37 1.18
N CYS A 596 -14.88 9.43 0.35
CA CYS A 596 -14.91 10.24 -0.86
C CYS A 596 -15.74 11.52 -0.70
N ASP A 597 -16.81 11.47 0.10
CA ASP A 597 -17.85 12.49 0.19
C ASP A 597 -18.17 12.85 1.65
N GLU A 598 -18.80 14.01 1.85
CA GLU A 598 -19.25 14.47 3.17
C GLU A 598 -20.40 13.65 3.74
N LYS A 599 -21.26 13.07 2.87
CA LYS A 599 -22.45 12.30 3.27
C LYS A 599 -22.34 10.85 2.85
N ALA A 600 -22.89 9.97 3.68
CA ALA A 600 -22.95 8.55 3.40
C ALA A 600 -23.97 8.20 2.32
N SER A 601 -23.59 7.28 1.42
CA SER A 601 -24.50 6.52 0.58
C SER A 601 -24.71 5.14 1.20
N HIS A 602 -25.96 4.69 1.28
CA HIS A 602 -26.32 3.40 1.88
C HIS A 602 -26.54 2.29 0.85
N SER A 603 -26.51 2.61 -0.43
CA SER A 603 -26.57 1.68 -1.54
C SER A 603 -25.49 2.00 -2.58
N PRO A 604 -24.97 0.99 -3.31
CA PRO A 604 -24.01 1.25 -4.38
C PRO A 604 -24.65 2.04 -5.52
N GLU A 605 -25.94 1.88 -5.80
CA GLU A 605 -26.65 2.66 -6.81
C GLU A 605 -26.62 4.15 -6.47
N ASP A 606 -26.90 4.53 -5.22
CA ASP A 606 -26.86 5.92 -4.77
C ASP A 606 -25.44 6.49 -4.82
N LEU A 607 -24.43 5.69 -4.44
CA LEU A 607 -23.01 6.05 -4.50
C LEU A 607 -22.63 6.50 -5.93
N TRP A 608 -22.98 5.72 -6.95
CA TRP A 608 -22.60 6.03 -8.33
C TRP A 608 -23.49 7.11 -8.96
N ARG A 609 -24.81 7.12 -8.67
CA ARG A 609 -25.73 8.14 -9.23
C ARG A 609 -25.43 9.56 -8.75
N THR A 610 -25.10 9.72 -7.47
CA THR A 610 -24.75 11.03 -6.90
C THR A 610 -23.50 11.62 -7.55
N ARG A 611 -22.52 10.79 -7.92
CA ARG A 611 -21.27 11.21 -8.57
C ARG A 611 -21.42 11.57 -10.04
N LYS A 612 -22.35 10.94 -10.74
CA LYS A 612 -22.63 11.21 -12.17
C LYS A 612 -22.93 12.69 -12.44
N ASN A 613 -23.61 13.35 -11.50
CA ASN A 613 -24.07 14.73 -11.66
C ASN A 613 -23.01 15.79 -11.34
N ALA A 614 -21.83 15.40 -10.85
CA ALA A 614 -20.76 16.31 -10.47
C ALA A 614 -19.59 16.24 -11.46
N THR A 615 -19.21 17.39 -12.03
CA THR A 615 -18.26 17.52 -13.15
C THR A 615 -16.93 16.80 -12.90
N PHE A 616 -16.39 16.87 -11.68
CA PHE A 616 -15.07 16.33 -11.35
C PHE A 616 -15.08 14.90 -10.82
N THR A 617 -16.20 14.42 -10.26
CA THR A 617 -16.36 13.04 -9.78
C THR A 617 -16.96 12.12 -10.84
N SER A 618 -17.30 12.66 -12.01
CA SER A 618 -17.85 11.90 -13.13
C SER A 618 -16.80 11.07 -13.89
N MET A 619 -15.52 11.29 -13.61
CA MET A 619 -14.41 10.58 -14.26
C MET A 619 -13.94 9.41 -13.39
N VAL A 620 -13.65 8.27 -14.01
CA VAL A 620 -13.11 7.09 -13.34
C VAL A 620 -11.97 6.51 -14.17
N ASN A 621 -10.85 6.20 -13.55
CA ASN A 621 -9.73 5.53 -14.21
C ASN A 621 -10.15 4.14 -14.73
N THR A 622 -9.95 3.86 -16.02
CA THR A 622 -10.33 2.57 -16.62
C THR A 622 -9.61 1.38 -15.99
N GLY A 623 -8.36 1.57 -15.55
CA GLY A 623 -7.59 0.58 -14.80
C GLY A 623 -8.27 0.14 -13.49
N PHE A 624 -8.98 1.03 -12.79
CA PHE A 624 -9.68 0.68 -11.54
C PHE A 624 -10.77 -0.37 -11.76
N LEU A 625 -11.35 -0.41 -12.96
CA LEU A 625 -12.36 -1.41 -13.31
C LEU A 625 -11.77 -2.81 -13.50
N MET A 626 -10.46 -2.97 -13.69
CA MET A 626 -9.81 -4.25 -13.93
C MET A 626 -9.74 -5.11 -12.66
N SER A 627 -10.88 -5.56 -12.15
CA SER A 627 -10.98 -6.36 -10.94
C SER A 627 -12.18 -7.30 -10.94
N SER A 628 -12.10 -8.33 -10.10
CA SER A 628 -13.13 -9.34 -9.88
C SER A 628 -14.18 -8.92 -8.86
N VAL A 629 -14.22 -7.64 -8.45
CA VAL A 629 -15.26 -7.15 -7.52
C VAL A 629 -16.64 -7.28 -8.15
N PRO A 630 -17.67 -7.68 -7.38
CA PRO A 630 -19.04 -7.76 -7.89
C PRO A 630 -19.50 -6.41 -8.46
N ARG A 631 -20.27 -6.48 -9.54
CA ARG A 631 -20.87 -5.31 -10.18
C ARG A 631 -22.33 -5.17 -9.78
N ILE A 632 -22.87 -3.95 -9.88
CA ILE A 632 -24.30 -3.69 -9.59
C ILE A 632 -25.19 -4.59 -10.47
N GLY A 633 -24.80 -4.73 -11.74
CA GLY A 633 -25.48 -5.57 -12.72
C GLY A 633 -25.54 -7.06 -12.39
N ASP A 634 -24.71 -7.55 -11.48
CA ASP A 634 -24.75 -8.95 -11.04
C ASP A 634 -25.94 -9.21 -10.10
N THR A 635 -26.44 -8.17 -9.43
CA THR A 635 -27.45 -8.28 -8.36
C THR A 635 -28.76 -7.57 -8.67
N SER A 636 -28.72 -6.48 -9.44
CA SER A 636 -29.88 -5.66 -9.78
C SER A 636 -29.77 -5.15 -11.22
N ASP A 637 -30.87 -5.20 -11.96
CA ASP A 637 -30.94 -4.58 -13.29
C ASP A 637 -31.05 -3.06 -13.13
N CYS A 638 -29.89 -2.41 -13.06
CA CYS A 638 -29.77 -0.96 -12.94
C CYS A 638 -29.19 -0.39 -14.25
N PRO A 639 -30.03 0.16 -15.14
CA PRO A 639 -29.60 0.65 -16.44
C PRO A 639 -28.43 1.65 -16.33
N GLY A 640 -27.36 1.38 -17.10
CA GLY A 640 -26.17 2.24 -17.18
C GLY A 640 -25.16 2.05 -16.04
N LEU A 641 -25.37 1.12 -15.11
CA LEU A 641 -24.49 0.85 -13.98
C LEU A 641 -23.97 -0.60 -13.92
N ASN A 642 -24.19 -1.45 -14.92
CA ASN A 642 -23.72 -2.85 -14.81
C ASN A 642 -22.19 -2.98 -14.82
N TRP A 643 -21.46 -1.94 -15.24
CA TRP A 643 -20.00 -1.87 -15.16
C TRP A 643 -19.48 -1.48 -13.77
N ALA A 644 -20.33 -0.85 -12.94
CA ALA A 644 -19.91 -0.19 -11.72
C ALA A 644 -19.74 -1.21 -10.58
N PRO A 645 -18.62 -1.18 -9.83
CA PRO A 645 -18.47 -1.99 -8.63
C PRO A 645 -19.58 -1.76 -7.61
N ALA A 646 -20.18 -2.84 -7.12
CA ALA A 646 -21.22 -2.80 -6.08
C ALA A 646 -20.64 -2.63 -4.66
N ARG A 647 -19.34 -2.86 -4.49
CA ARG A 647 -18.62 -2.80 -3.21
C ARG A 647 -17.11 -2.69 -3.45
N PRO A 648 -16.32 -2.23 -2.46
CA PRO A 648 -14.88 -2.08 -2.64
C PRO A 648 -14.08 -3.39 -2.49
N ASP A 649 -14.63 -4.39 -1.79
CA ASP A 649 -13.95 -5.64 -1.41
C ASP A 649 -14.48 -6.89 -2.14
N LEU A 650 -13.65 -7.93 -2.21
CA LEU A 650 -14.05 -9.25 -2.74
C LEU A 650 -14.85 -10.02 -1.70
N GLN A 651 -15.93 -10.70 -2.11
CA GLN A 651 -16.70 -11.59 -1.22
C GLN A 651 -15.99 -12.94 -1.00
N ALA A 652 -16.36 -13.62 0.09
CA ALA A 652 -15.95 -14.98 0.40
C ALA A 652 -16.21 -15.95 -0.76
N ARG A 653 -15.38 -17.00 -0.89
CA ARG A 653 -15.69 -18.13 -1.77
C ARG A 653 -16.90 -18.88 -1.22
N SER A 654 -17.93 -19.10 -2.03
CA SER A 654 -18.87 -20.18 -1.74
C SER A 654 -18.15 -21.50 -2.00
N SER A 655 -18.19 -22.43 -1.05
CA SER A 655 -17.54 -23.75 -1.12
C SER A 655 -18.12 -24.69 -2.19
N VAL A 656 -18.96 -24.17 -3.11
CA VAL A 656 -19.82 -24.96 -4.01
C VAL A 656 -19.19 -25.21 -5.38
N SER A 657 -18.17 -24.44 -5.78
CA SER A 657 -17.47 -24.65 -7.06
C SER A 657 -16.00 -24.95 -6.81
N GLY A 658 -15.59 -26.20 -6.98
CA GLY A 658 -14.22 -26.70 -6.78
C GLY A 658 -13.16 -26.19 -7.77
N GLU A 659 -13.38 -25.07 -8.45
CA GLU A 659 -12.39 -24.44 -9.33
C GLU A 659 -11.71 -23.29 -8.60
N SER A 660 -10.39 -23.40 -8.45
CA SER A 660 -9.56 -22.35 -7.86
C SER A 660 -9.33 -21.20 -8.86
N GLU A 661 -10.39 -20.52 -9.28
CA GLU A 661 -10.24 -19.35 -10.15
C GLU A 661 -9.54 -18.21 -9.41
N ALA A 662 -8.51 -17.62 -10.04
CA ALA A 662 -7.85 -16.42 -9.56
C ALA A 662 -8.84 -15.24 -9.49
N ARG A 663 -8.77 -14.46 -8.42
CA ARG A 663 -9.60 -13.26 -8.22
C ARG A 663 -8.68 -12.06 -8.04
N PHE A 664 -8.97 -11.00 -8.77
CA PHE A 664 -8.14 -9.80 -8.84
C PHE A 664 -8.80 -8.66 -8.08
N ARG A 665 -8.04 -7.97 -7.23
CA ARG A 665 -8.54 -6.87 -6.42
C ARG A 665 -8.55 -5.57 -7.22
N SER A 666 -9.36 -4.60 -6.83
CA SER A 666 -9.31 -3.27 -7.44
C SER A 666 -8.02 -2.57 -7.02
N PHE A 667 -7.32 -1.92 -7.95
CA PHE A 667 -6.27 -0.94 -7.64
C PHE A 667 -6.74 0.43 -8.16
N ASP A 668 -6.14 1.53 -7.73
CA ASP A 668 -6.60 2.90 -8.01
C ASP A 668 -6.68 3.33 -9.49
N GLY A 669 -6.23 2.48 -10.43
CA GLY A 669 -6.24 2.80 -11.85
C GLY A 669 -5.21 3.87 -12.25
N GLY A 670 -4.28 4.22 -11.37
CA GLY A 670 -3.27 5.25 -11.64
C GLY A 670 -2.53 5.00 -12.96
N GLU A 671 -2.30 6.08 -13.71
CA GLU A 671 -1.69 6.07 -15.06
C GLU A 671 -2.53 5.42 -16.17
N SER A 672 -3.77 4.99 -15.92
CA SER A 672 -4.71 4.63 -16.99
C SER A 672 -5.51 5.84 -17.49
N ASN A 673 -6.00 5.76 -18.72
CA ASN A 673 -6.85 6.77 -19.33
C ASN A 673 -8.21 6.79 -18.62
N PRO A 674 -8.71 7.94 -18.14
CA PRO A 674 -9.98 8.01 -17.43
C PRO A 674 -11.16 7.99 -18.41
N GLY A 675 -12.22 7.32 -18.03
CA GLY A 675 -13.52 7.36 -18.70
C GLY A 675 -14.51 8.27 -18.00
N ARG A 676 -15.61 8.60 -18.70
CA ARG A 676 -16.67 9.50 -18.20
C ARG A 676 -17.97 8.75 -17.97
N MET A 677 -18.57 8.96 -16.80
CA MET A 677 -19.92 8.52 -16.49
C MET A 677 -20.96 9.40 -17.22
N THR A 678 -21.89 8.76 -17.92
CA THR A 678 -22.98 9.40 -18.68
C THR A 678 -24.34 8.87 -18.23
N GLU A 679 -25.43 9.37 -18.81
CA GLU A 679 -26.76 8.83 -18.51
C GLU A 679 -26.99 7.41 -19.01
N LYS A 680 -26.30 7.02 -20.08
CA LYS A 680 -26.47 5.72 -20.71
C LYS A 680 -25.54 4.67 -20.12
N GLY A 681 -24.44 5.08 -19.47
CA GLY A 681 -23.37 4.19 -19.05
C GLY A 681 -22.03 4.91 -18.88
N PHE A 682 -20.95 4.14 -18.78
CA PHE A 682 -19.58 4.64 -18.71
C PHE A 682 -18.90 4.58 -20.07
N LYS A 683 -18.44 5.74 -20.56
CA LYS A 683 -17.81 5.89 -21.87
C LYS A 683 -16.31 6.13 -21.70
N ALA A 684 -15.47 5.30 -22.29
CA ALA A 684 -14.01 5.47 -22.26
C ALA A 684 -13.34 4.88 -23.50
N ASP A 685 -12.10 5.28 -23.77
CA ASP A 685 -11.28 4.67 -24.81
C ASP A 685 -10.52 3.47 -24.25
N TRP A 686 -10.59 2.35 -24.96
CA TRP A 686 -9.95 1.09 -24.59
C TRP A 686 -9.17 0.55 -25.77
N SER A 687 -8.16 -0.26 -25.48
CA SER A 687 -7.61 -1.17 -26.47
C SER A 687 -8.46 -2.44 -26.46
N MET A 688 -9.07 -2.76 -27.60
CA MET A 688 -10.17 -3.73 -27.73
C MET A 688 -9.88 -4.78 -28.80
N SER A 689 -10.30 -6.02 -28.54
CA SER A 689 -10.26 -7.12 -29.49
C SER A 689 -11.58 -7.91 -29.47
N ILE A 690 -12.21 -8.13 -30.63
CA ILE A 690 -13.48 -8.84 -30.73
C ILE A 690 -13.25 -10.35 -30.65
N ILE A 691 -13.99 -11.02 -29.77
CA ILE A 691 -14.01 -12.48 -29.66
C ILE A 691 -15.37 -13.03 -30.11
N LYS A 692 -15.34 -14.00 -31.02
CA LYS A 692 -16.55 -14.65 -31.55
C LYS A 692 -16.89 -15.88 -30.71
N ARG A 693 -18.18 -16.04 -30.42
CA ARG A 693 -18.69 -17.28 -29.85
C ARG A 693 -18.62 -18.39 -30.90
N PRO A 694 -18.10 -19.60 -30.58
CA PRO A 694 -18.21 -20.74 -31.48
C PRO A 694 -19.69 -21.11 -31.67
N SER A 695 -20.11 -21.35 -32.90
CA SER A 695 -21.51 -21.67 -33.23
C SER A 695 -21.96 -22.98 -32.57
N LEU A 696 -23.29 -23.17 -32.39
CA LEU A 696 -23.87 -24.43 -31.87
C LEU A 696 -23.44 -25.65 -32.70
N ARG A 697 -23.28 -25.49 -34.02
CA ARG A 697 -22.76 -26.54 -34.92
C ARG A 697 -21.30 -26.87 -34.67
N GLU A 698 -20.45 -25.87 -34.43
CA GLU A 698 -19.03 -26.07 -34.09
C GLU A 698 -18.85 -26.65 -32.68
N SER A 699 -19.72 -26.33 -31.71
CA SER A 699 -19.68 -26.94 -30.37
C SER A 699 -20.03 -28.43 -30.41
N ILE A 700 -20.98 -28.84 -31.26
CA ILE A 700 -21.34 -30.26 -31.46
C ILE A 700 -20.21 -30.99 -32.21
N SER A 701 -19.66 -30.38 -33.27
CA SER A 701 -18.52 -30.93 -34.01
C SER A 701 -17.28 -31.09 -33.12
N ASN A 702 -16.99 -30.12 -32.23
CA ASN A 702 -15.88 -30.20 -31.28
C ASN A 702 -16.09 -31.25 -30.19
N ARG A 703 -17.34 -31.52 -29.76
CA ARG A 703 -17.64 -32.65 -28.86
C ARG A 703 -17.42 -33.99 -29.55
N VAL A 704 -17.84 -34.12 -30.81
CA VAL A 704 -17.66 -35.35 -31.60
C VAL A 704 -16.19 -35.58 -31.97
N SER A 705 -15.41 -34.54 -32.23
CA SER A 705 -13.97 -34.65 -32.47
C SER A 705 -13.15 -34.88 -31.20
N SER A 706 -13.58 -34.35 -30.04
CA SER A 706 -12.92 -34.60 -28.74
C SER A 706 -12.98 -36.08 -28.28
N LEU A 707 -13.92 -36.86 -28.81
CA LEU A 707 -14.02 -38.31 -28.61
C LEU A 707 -13.02 -39.10 -29.46
N THR A 708 -12.36 -38.45 -30.44
CA THR A 708 -11.45 -39.11 -31.39
C THR A 708 -10.01 -38.56 -31.35
N ARG A 709 -9.79 -37.29 -30.95
CA ARG A 709 -8.49 -36.71 -30.53
C ARG A 709 -8.69 -35.51 -29.60
N PRO A 710 -7.81 -35.27 -28.60
CA PRO A 710 -7.90 -34.07 -27.77
C PRO A 710 -7.40 -32.84 -28.56
N THR A 711 -8.29 -32.10 -29.20
CA THR A 711 -7.98 -30.76 -29.72
C THR A 711 -8.04 -29.76 -28.56
N SER A 712 -6.87 -29.24 -28.17
CA SER A 712 -6.74 -28.11 -27.25
C SER A 712 -7.54 -26.91 -27.80
N LEU A 713 -8.43 -26.35 -26.99
CA LEU A 713 -9.18 -25.14 -27.33
C LEU A 713 -8.29 -23.92 -27.12
N THR A 714 -8.31 -22.96 -28.04
CA THR A 714 -7.58 -21.70 -27.85
C THR A 714 -8.13 -20.95 -26.63
N GLN A 715 -7.27 -20.22 -25.91
CA GLN A 715 -7.65 -19.51 -24.69
C GLN A 715 -8.87 -18.57 -24.90
N ALA A 716 -8.92 -17.87 -26.05
CA ALA A 716 -10.06 -17.04 -26.43
C ALA A 716 -11.41 -17.81 -26.49
N GLN A 717 -11.41 -19.06 -26.95
CA GLN A 717 -12.62 -19.89 -27.00
C GLN A 717 -13.06 -20.32 -25.60
N ASN A 718 -12.11 -20.61 -24.70
CA ASN A 718 -12.41 -20.94 -23.31
C ASN A 718 -13.03 -19.74 -22.57
N ILE A 719 -12.45 -18.55 -22.75
CA ILE A 719 -12.99 -17.29 -22.21
C ILE A 719 -14.40 -17.03 -22.74
N ALA A 720 -14.61 -17.15 -24.05
CA ALA A 720 -15.92 -16.93 -24.66
C ALA A 720 -16.99 -17.89 -24.11
N ARG A 721 -16.67 -19.17 -23.92
CA ARG A 721 -17.60 -20.16 -23.35
C ARG A 721 -17.94 -19.86 -21.88
N LYS A 722 -16.97 -19.37 -21.13
CA LYS A 722 -17.12 -19.09 -19.71
C LYS A 722 -17.96 -17.85 -19.45
N TYR A 723 -17.60 -16.73 -20.07
CA TYR A 723 -18.14 -15.40 -19.72
C TYR A 723 -19.30 -14.93 -20.62
N LEU A 724 -19.41 -15.41 -21.87
CA LEU A 724 -20.34 -14.85 -22.88
C LEU A 724 -21.56 -15.76 -23.13
N LYS A 725 -22.01 -16.51 -22.13
CA LYS A 725 -23.11 -17.48 -22.29
C LYS A 725 -24.40 -16.86 -22.83
N ASN A 726 -24.65 -15.61 -22.45
CA ASN A 726 -25.89 -14.87 -22.75
C ASN A 726 -25.70 -13.72 -23.75
N ASP A 727 -24.51 -13.61 -24.37
CA ASP A 727 -24.17 -12.51 -25.27
C ASP A 727 -24.01 -13.00 -26.71
N ARG A 728 -24.39 -12.15 -27.67
CA ARG A 728 -24.27 -12.43 -29.11
C ARG A 728 -22.84 -12.22 -29.61
N THR A 729 -22.17 -11.19 -29.11
CA THR A 729 -20.80 -10.83 -29.42
C THR A 729 -20.05 -10.56 -28.12
N GLY A 730 -18.76 -10.88 -28.04
CA GLY A 730 -17.92 -10.44 -26.94
C GLY A 730 -16.67 -9.73 -27.39
N ALA A 731 -16.02 -9.08 -26.44
CA ALA A 731 -14.72 -8.45 -26.65
C ALA A 731 -13.85 -8.56 -25.41
N LEU A 732 -12.55 -8.50 -25.65
CA LEU A 732 -11.49 -8.35 -24.66
C LEU A 732 -11.07 -6.88 -24.65
N LEU A 733 -10.94 -6.30 -23.45
CA LEU A 733 -10.52 -4.91 -23.27
C LEU A 733 -9.26 -4.84 -22.41
N THR A 734 -8.38 -3.90 -22.76
CA THR A 734 -7.27 -3.44 -21.92
C THR A 734 -7.33 -1.92 -21.77
N PRO A 735 -7.04 -1.38 -20.56
CA PRO A 735 -6.96 0.07 -20.37
C PRO A 735 -5.87 0.68 -21.26
N LEU A 736 -6.08 1.92 -21.69
CA LEU A 736 -5.03 2.70 -22.34
C LEU A 736 -4.21 3.46 -21.29
N PRO A 737 -2.90 3.72 -21.51
CA PRO A 737 -2.12 4.60 -20.64
C PRO A 737 -2.59 6.05 -20.76
N LEU A 738 -2.54 6.80 -19.66
CA LEU A 738 -2.90 8.22 -19.57
C LEU A 738 -2.01 9.07 -20.50
N TYR A 739 -0.71 8.80 -20.50
CA TYR A 739 0.24 9.46 -21.37
C TYR A 739 0.39 8.65 -22.66
N ARG A 740 -0.33 9.09 -23.69
CA ARG A 740 -0.28 8.50 -25.03
C ARG A 740 1.04 8.87 -25.72
N SER A 741 2.08 8.10 -25.43
CA SER A 741 3.27 8.08 -26.26
C SER A 741 3.22 6.83 -27.13
N PRO A 742 3.58 6.89 -28.43
CA PRO A 742 3.80 5.69 -29.23
C PRO A 742 4.89 4.76 -28.66
N GLN A 743 5.54 5.16 -27.56
CA GLN A 743 6.60 4.47 -26.83
C GLN A 743 6.14 3.97 -25.44
N ALA A 744 4.89 4.22 -25.02
CA ALA A 744 4.39 3.78 -23.71
C ALA A 744 4.13 2.26 -23.70
N ASP A 745 4.55 1.58 -22.63
CA ASP A 745 4.21 0.17 -22.44
C ASP A 745 2.68 -0.01 -22.38
N PRO A 746 2.13 -1.16 -22.83
CA PRO A 746 0.73 -1.49 -22.61
C PRO A 746 0.40 -1.32 -21.13
N PHE A 747 -0.79 -0.82 -20.82
CA PHE A 747 -1.19 -0.67 -19.44
C PHE A 747 -1.16 -2.04 -18.74
N ARG A 748 -0.27 -2.20 -17.76
CA ARG A 748 -0.18 -3.42 -16.96
C ARG A 748 -0.95 -3.24 -15.67
N TYR A 749 -1.82 -4.19 -15.39
CA TYR A 749 -2.44 -4.34 -14.09
C TYR A 749 -1.34 -4.48 -13.01
N ARG A 750 -1.48 -3.76 -11.90
CA ARG A 750 -0.45 -3.63 -10.86
C ARG A 750 -0.77 -4.40 -9.58
N GLY A 751 -1.83 -5.22 -9.58
CA GLY A 751 -2.13 -6.11 -8.46
C GLY A 751 -1.55 -7.51 -8.66
N ASP A 752 -2.03 -8.48 -7.87
CA ASP A 752 -1.57 -9.88 -7.85
C ASP A 752 -2.02 -10.69 -9.10
N ALA A 753 -1.68 -10.22 -10.30
CA ALA A 753 -1.78 -11.01 -11.52
C ALA A 753 -0.38 -11.46 -11.94
N ASN A 754 -0.25 -12.74 -12.30
CA ASN A 754 1.00 -13.30 -12.81
C ASN A 754 1.24 -12.89 -14.27
N GLU A 755 0.16 -12.63 -15.01
CA GLU A 755 0.16 -12.41 -16.46
C GLU A 755 -0.71 -11.19 -16.85
N LEU A 756 -0.87 -10.94 -18.15
CA LEU A 756 -1.72 -9.86 -18.64
C LEU A 756 -3.19 -10.05 -18.26
N LEU A 757 -3.73 -9.12 -17.48
CA LEU A 757 -5.15 -9.11 -17.11
C LEU A 757 -6.00 -8.42 -18.18
N LEU A 758 -7.02 -9.13 -18.69
CA LEU A 758 -7.97 -8.66 -19.68
C LEU A 758 -9.37 -8.54 -19.08
N ALA A 759 -10.13 -7.51 -19.46
CA ALA A 759 -11.55 -7.42 -19.16
C ALA A 759 -12.38 -8.07 -20.26
N VAL A 760 -13.43 -8.78 -19.87
CA VAL A 760 -14.35 -9.45 -20.78
C VAL A 760 -15.68 -8.72 -20.77
N VAL A 761 -16.14 -8.31 -21.95
CA VAL A 761 -17.42 -7.62 -22.13
C VAL A 761 -18.29 -8.33 -23.17
N GLY A 762 -19.60 -8.27 -22.97
CA GLY A 762 -20.60 -8.89 -23.83
C GLY A 762 -21.57 -7.87 -24.42
N SER A 763 -21.98 -8.07 -25.67
CA SER A 763 -22.93 -7.21 -26.37
C SER A 763 -24.03 -8.02 -27.05
N ASN A 764 -25.26 -7.48 -27.00
CA ASN A 764 -26.45 -8.04 -27.66
C ASN A 764 -26.96 -7.19 -28.84
N ASP A 765 -26.42 -5.98 -29.00
CA ASP A 765 -26.83 -4.99 -30.01
C ASP A 765 -25.76 -4.78 -31.10
N ARG A 766 -24.96 -5.82 -31.36
CA ARG A 766 -23.87 -5.82 -32.36
C ARG A 766 -22.76 -4.81 -32.06
N GLY A 767 -22.46 -4.58 -30.79
CA GLY A 767 -21.34 -3.76 -30.34
C GLY A 767 -21.68 -2.29 -30.08
N GLY A 768 -22.97 -1.92 -30.10
CA GLY A 768 -23.41 -0.56 -29.75
C GLY A 768 -23.30 -0.25 -28.26
N SER A 769 -23.51 -1.27 -27.41
CA SER A 769 -23.35 -1.22 -25.96
C SER A 769 -22.79 -2.53 -25.43
N TRP A 770 -22.01 -2.42 -24.36
CA TRP A 770 -21.22 -3.50 -23.80
C TRP A 770 -21.52 -3.68 -22.31
N HIS A 771 -21.71 -4.92 -21.87
CA HIS A 771 -21.94 -5.28 -20.47
C HIS A 771 -20.68 -5.91 -19.91
N TRP A 772 -20.27 -5.48 -18.71
CA TRP A 772 -19.14 -6.09 -18.02
C TRP A 772 -19.47 -7.55 -17.65
N ARG A 773 -18.60 -8.49 -18.00
CA ARG A 773 -18.77 -9.92 -17.66
C ARG A 773 -17.72 -10.45 -16.69
N GLY A 774 -16.57 -9.78 -16.59
CA GLY A 774 -15.52 -10.14 -15.65
C GLY A 774 -14.14 -9.79 -16.15
N VAL A 775 -13.14 -10.36 -15.49
CA VAL A 775 -11.72 -10.27 -15.87
C VAL A 775 -11.10 -11.65 -15.92
N CYS A 776 -10.06 -11.81 -16.73
CA CYS A 776 -9.30 -13.06 -16.85
C CYS A 776 -7.82 -12.77 -17.14
N GLU A 777 -6.93 -13.59 -16.61
CA GLU A 777 -5.53 -13.62 -17.04
C GLU A 777 -5.42 -14.28 -18.41
N TRP A 778 -4.60 -13.68 -19.27
CA TRP A 778 -4.17 -14.25 -20.54
C TRP A 778 -2.82 -14.94 -20.34
N ASP A 779 -2.64 -16.15 -20.88
CA ASP A 779 -1.38 -16.89 -20.76
C ASP A 779 -0.43 -16.35 -21.83
N GLU A 780 0.69 -15.74 -21.44
CA GLU A 780 1.64 -15.15 -22.39
C GLU A 780 2.27 -16.18 -23.35
N ARG A 781 2.12 -17.49 -23.09
CA ARG A 781 2.52 -18.55 -24.03
C ARG A 781 1.63 -18.63 -25.27
N ASP A 782 0.40 -18.14 -25.18
CA ASP A 782 -0.53 -18.04 -26.30
C ASP A 782 -0.46 -16.63 -26.93
N PRO A 783 -0.37 -16.52 -28.28
CA PRO A 783 -0.28 -15.22 -28.93
C PRO A 783 -1.53 -14.37 -28.66
N LEU A 784 -1.30 -13.13 -28.21
CA LEU A 784 -2.37 -12.16 -27.98
C LEU A 784 -3.12 -11.88 -29.29
N PRO A 785 -4.46 -11.78 -29.25
CA PRO A 785 -5.23 -11.36 -30.41
C PRO A 785 -4.92 -9.90 -30.77
N GLU A 786 -5.21 -9.51 -31.99
CA GLU A 786 -4.97 -8.14 -32.44
C GLU A 786 -5.91 -7.16 -31.72
N PHE A 787 -5.33 -6.14 -31.09
CA PHE A 787 -6.06 -5.08 -30.40
C PHE A 787 -6.01 -3.77 -31.18
N HIS A 788 -7.11 -3.04 -31.20
CA HIS A 788 -7.22 -1.69 -31.75
C HIS A 788 -7.82 -0.74 -30.71
N GLU A 789 -7.55 0.56 -30.83
CA GLU A 789 -8.19 1.56 -29.98
C GLU A 789 -9.65 1.76 -30.40
N GLU A 790 -10.57 1.69 -29.45
CA GLU A 790 -12.01 1.86 -29.67
C GLU A 790 -12.64 2.59 -28.47
N THR A 791 -13.58 3.50 -28.74
CA THR A 791 -14.38 4.14 -27.69
C THR A 791 -15.56 3.23 -27.30
N VAL A 792 -15.54 2.70 -26.08
CA VAL A 792 -16.52 1.73 -25.59
C VAL A 792 -17.51 2.41 -24.65
N LEU A 793 -18.81 2.10 -24.82
CA LEU A 793 -19.86 2.42 -23.86
C LEU A 793 -20.23 1.17 -23.06
N LEU A 794 -19.86 1.16 -21.78
CA LEU A 794 -20.25 0.14 -20.83
C LEU A 794 -21.59 0.52 -20.17
N VAL A 795 -22.59 -0.35 -20.25
CA VAL A 795 -23.96 -0.11 -19.75
C VAL A 795 -24.34 -1.06 -18.64
#